data_AF-A0A924DE67-F1
#
_entry.id   AF-A0A924DE67-F1
#
_cell.length_a   1.000
_cell.length_b   1.000
_cell.length_c   1.000
_cell.angle_alpha   90.00
_cell.angle_beta   90.00
_cell.angle_gamma   90.00
#
_symmetry.space_group_name_H-M   'P 1'
#
loop_
_entity.id
_entity.type
_entity.pdbx_description
1 polymer ?
#
loop_
_entity_poly.entity_id
_entity_poly.type
_entity_poly.pdbx_seq_one_letter_code
_entity_poly.pdbx_strand_id
1 'polypeptide(L)'
;MRRFKTLTLITSFFAGASVGGLTQTPAPPSPKSTTGQTPKVKALSSPKATNAPKNWHWIWAKSEAPVPDTVFFRQKFALPTKPISAKLRIVADDSFSVQFNGKAQPIASGGDWTLVQEFDVAPYLRVGENLIAVEATNNDGPGGLLYKLVITLPGKKTVTVSSGSTTKANRRPPPTWYTSNFEDKGWENAREIAPAGGGTWGELRGAPTPDPSRPVRLWDIRATATNPMLDPYARPRLPGERMLMSASITSPNEMQILAGAGFTLFQSDPDHLSTDQTGLNSWDFKNADAQRKTAQSLGLDWAYFPHNAFPPPWYRQSVPFTRLQCLEHHTTVAGFSLWEPTWGGFIEKNYNALSQEFGGGTGERNAHKLSAVYVGIHGDYGESGLLQGARISIPAQREDWERQFGDLHNHLGFWCDDTLARADFADEMLTKYGTLDALNLAWKRDYKIREDILYPEKPRLEAREEWLDFTNWYAESVGKAVELNLGAARRIFPDTLLMLPAGFGDEDVRGGNDNSLLPKLAAKYGATLRSTHSALRPFAENAATMFGRLGSACRFYGTPFWAEPPSGLTAQQETERMFEAISQGATGIFDWASNALLHRDLYYRYGKLLRVEKPIVDVALFYPAQAQKLRPSQPFAPAFAYGATLLRDTANFDILDDRMVGDGALAKYRVLALWEGTQASSETLEKIKAWVRDGGTLLSYNFGKVTDFSGSTLWQEELFGYAKELSPARVTERYVGNLPSRYAVVPGSPAAADYLSGDWFTPEMQGEETVRWTGAKAIVRLPVNPEARYTLVIRATVPPEVVEKKRRVLLNGRELGTLSSPGEVTYRFVVSSDLLAGATIARLQIESETFPSPYSKADVTDDRKLGVLIHSIQLVSQTAKSTGDTIASLPGKIERELNVQELRGNWARKFGKGLTIYFPGTRALLPGYLEAIRQATYNLSAIDPGKRDALPIDTAGDGVYATLFSDRILYYNSNETTVTKTVTLPAKTLEAWSNEISMPSVLSDKLVLEPHAMGVFYLTPPSQELLFECEAFTDIGALKPAPDPRCSPGVGDTRIFLPKNAKISTRFKVEKEGMFKVFLRATRNNLPEPTSVEIDDHLVEGVPTRTGQCFLMGTVRLTKGSHALTLKTTSREVNADFVLLTDDATISGYDFAVKTAEVE
;
A
#
# COMPACT_ATOMS: atom_id res chain seq x y z
N MET A 1 56.10 11.05 12.56
CA MET A 1 56.89 10.69 11.35
C MET A 1 56.25 9.46 10.70
N ARG A 2 56.47 9.26 9.39
CA ARG A 2 55.98 8.15 8.53
C ARG A 2 54.45 8.07 8.34
N ARG A 3 54.05 8.03 7.06
CA ARG A 3 52.68 7.82 6.56
C ARG A 3 52.35 6.32 6.54
N PHE A 4 51.07 5.97 6.51
CA PHE A 4 50.58 4.93 5.57
C PHE A 4 49.19 5.30 5.03
N LYS A 5 48.70 4.56 4.03
CA LYS A 5 47.56 4.93 3.16
C LYS A 5 46.28 4.16 3.50
N THR A 6 45.15 4.79 3.17
CA THR A 6 43.84 4.16 2.95
C THR A 6 43.89 3.07 1.86
N LEU A 7 43.22 1.93 2.09
CA LEU A 7 42.37 1.30 1.07
C LEU A 7 41.30 0.39 1.71
N THR A 8 40.21 0.21 1.00
CA THR A 8 38.98 -0.52 1.35
C THR A 8 39.10 -2.04 1.12
N LEU A 9 38.21 -2.84 1.75
CA LEU A 9 37.45 -3.99 1.21
C LEU A 9 37.38 -5.24 2.12
N ILE A 10 36.14 -5.76 2.25
CA ILE A 10 35.72 -7.17 2.34
C ILE A 10 36.22 -8.02 3.53
N THR A 11 35.25 -8.63 4.23
CA THR A 11 35.40 -9.92 4.90
C THR A 11 34.30 -10.90 4.47
N SER A 12 34.59 -11.69 3.43
CA SER A 12 33.88 -12.94 3.16
C SER A 12 34.45 -14.05 4.05
N PHE A 13 33.61 -14.97 4.54
CA PHE A 13 34.06 -16.08 5.39
C PHE A 13 34.64 -17.27 4.60
N PHE A 14 35.38 -18.13 5.30
CA PHE A 14 36.30 -19.12 4.74
C PHE A 14 35.71 -20.52 4.45
N ALA A 15 36.49 -21.27 3.66
CA ALA A 15 36.48 -22.72 3.40
C ALA A 15 36.35 -23.62 4.66
N GLY A 16 36.11 -24.93 4.55
CA GLY A 16 35.95 -25.82 3.37
C GLY A 16 36.79 -27.12 3.49
N ALA A 17 36.44 -28.18 2.74
CA ALA A 17 37.18 -29.46 2.72
C ALA A 17 36.99 -30.25 1.40
N SER A 18 37.88 -31.22 1.14
CA SER A 18 37.93 -32.09 -0.05
C SER A 18 37.26 -33.47 0.20
N VAL A 19 37.13 -34.45 -0.72
CA VAL A 19 38.18 -35.18 -1.48
C VAL A 19 37.62 -35.82 -2.78
N GLY A 20 38.37 -35.66 -3.89
CA GLY A 20 38.66 -36.65 -4.97
C GLY A 20 37.56 -37.42 -5.73
N GLY A 21 37.73 -37.79 -7.01
CA GLY A 21 38.80 -37.48 -7.99
C GLY A 21 38.86 -38.49 -9.16
N LEU A 22 39.48 -38.09 -10.30
CA LEU A 22 39.79 -38.93 -11.49
C LEU A 22 38.57 -39.40 -12.34
N THR A 23 38.59 -39.63 -13.67
CA THR A 23 39.50 -39.22 -14.79
C THR A 23 38.81 -39.38 -16.16
N GLN A 24 39.05 -38.42 -17.07
CA GLN A 24 39.20 -38.52 -18.55
C GLN A 24 38.05 -38.96 -19.51
N THR A 25 38.11 -38.35 -20.70
CA THR A 25 37.31 -38.45 -21.95
C THR A 25 37.95 -39.47 -22.94
N PRO A 26 37.56 -39.64 -24.25
CA PRO A 26 36.57 -38.97 -25.12
C PRO A 26 35.70 -39.89 -26.06
N ALA A 27 35.02 -39.28 -27.06
CA ALA A 27 34.32 -39.91 -28.22
C ALA A 27 35.28 -40.12 -29.45
N PRO A 28 34.92 -40.31 -30.76
CA PRO A 28 33.70 -40.07 -31.60
C PRO A 28 33.25 -41.37 -32.37
N PRO A 29 32.74 -41.48 -33.65
CA PRO A 29 32.28 -40.55 -34.72
C PRO A 29 30.92 -40.92 -35.40
N SER A 30 30.79 -40.83 -36.75
CA SER A 30 29.58 -40.93 -37.62
C SER A 30 30.00 -41.09 -39.13
N PRO A 31 29.24 -40.75 -40.22
CA PRO A 31 27.88 -41.09 -40.74
C PRO A 31 27.86 -41.56 -42.26
N LYS A 32 26.66 -41.75 -42.89
CA LYS A 32 26.31 -41.66 -44.37
C LYS A 32 24.79 -41.98 -44.60
N SER A 33 23.93 -41.20 -45.29
CA SER A 33 23.72 -40.89 -46.75
C SER A 33 22.74 -41.89 -47.48
N THR A 34 22.03 -41.67 -48.62
CA THR A 34 22.06 -40.63 -49.69
C THR A 34 20.77 -40.58 -50.59
N THR A 35 20.17 -39.38 -50.82
CA THR A 35 19.52 -38.82 -52.08
C THR A 35 18.33 -39.42 -52.88
N GLY A 36 17.46 -38.51 -53.40
CA GLY A 36 16.45 -38.66 -54.49
C GLY A 36 15.87 -37.28 -54.94
N GLN A 37 15.21 -37.11 -56.11
CA GLN A 37 14.94 -35.78 -56.76
C GLN A 37 13.48 -35.43 -57.18
N THR A 38 13.30 -34.17 -57.64
CA THR A 38 12.09 -33.33 -57.92
C THR A 38 11.57 -33.45 -59.40
N PRO A 39 10.58 -32.68 -59.99
CA PRO A 39 10.01 -31.36 -59.59
C PRO A 39 8.56 -30.89 -59.99
N LYS A 40 8.21 -29.67 -59.49
CA LYS A 40 7.43 -28.54 -60.11
C LYS A 40 5.88 -28.30 -59.91
N VAL A 41 5.61 -27.11 -59.33
CA VAL A 41 4.48 -26.13 -59.53
C VAL A 41 3.16 -26.30 -58.73
N LYS A 42 2.48 -25.16 -58.45
CA LYS A 42 1.35 -24.93 -57.53
C LYS A 42 0.11 -24.33 -58.21
N ALA A 43 -1.06 -24.53 -57.59
CA ALA A 43 -2.17 -23.56 -57.53
C ALA A 43 -2.75 -23.54 -56.08
N LEU A 44 -3.66 -22.60 -55.75
CA LEU A 44 -4.01 -22.28 -54.36
C LEU A 44 -5.18 -23.09 -53.77
N SER A 45 -5.19 -23.20 -52.43
CA SER A 45 -6.41 -23.23 -51.61
C SER A 45 -6.25 -22.29 -50.40
N SER A 46 -7.36 -21.91 -49.76
CA SER A 46 -7.47 -20.74 -48.87
C SER A 46 -6.78 -20.90 -47.51
N PRO A 47 -6.32 -19.79 -46.88
CA PRO A 47 -5.73 -19.84 -45.53
C PRO A 47 -6.79 -20.13 -44.47
N LYS A 48 -6.63 -21.23 -43.72
CA LYS A 48 -7.21 -21.36 -42.37
C LYS A 48 -6.45 -20.48 -41.38
N ALA A 49 -7.11 -20.04 -40.31
CA ALA A 49 -6.49 -19.28 -39.23
C ALA A 49 -5.27 -20.01 -38.62
N THR A 50 -4.21 -19.26 -38.32
CA THR A 50 -2.92 -19.81 -37.87
C THR A 50 -2.61 -19.45 -36.42
N ASN A 51 -2.85 -20.42 -35.53
CA ASN A 51 -2.11 -20.82 -34.32
C ASN A 51 -1.08 -19.87 -33.69
N ALA A 52 -1.05 -19.87 -32.36
CA ALA A 52 -0.03 -19.23 -31.54
C ALA A 52 1.43 -19.64 -31.90
N PRO A 53 2.42 -18.75 -31.75
CA PRO A 53 3.81 -18.99 -32.12
C PRO A 53 4.54 -19.89 -31.11
N LYS A 54 4.99 -21.07 -31.56
CA LYS A 54 5.39 -22.21 -30.72
C LYS A 54 6.77 -22.16 -30.03
N ASN A 55 7.66 -21.23 -30.38
CA ASN A 55 9.10 -21.39 -30.08
C ASN A 55 9.65 -20.31 -29.12
N TRP A 56 9.44 -20.52 -27.83
CA TRP A 56 10.24 -19.95 -26.72
C TRP A 56 10.13 -20.88 -25.51
N HIS A 57 11.26 -21.19 -24.89
CA HIS A 57 11.37 -22.15 -23.79
C HIS A 57 11.95 -21.48 -22.54
N TRP A 58 11.50 -21.94 -21.38
CA TRP A 58 12.24 -21.79 -20.13
C TRP A 58 13.59 -22.51 -20.29
N ILE A 59 14.67 -21.79 -20.03
CA ILE A 59 16.04 -22.30 -20.13
C ILE A 59 16.84 -22.07 -18.84
N TRP A 60 17.79 -22.95 -18.56
CA TRP A 60 18.78 -22.74 -17.51
C TRP A 60 20.17 -23.30 -17.87
N ALA A 61 21.14 -23.17 -16.98
CA ALA A 61 22.41 -23.87 -17.11
C ALA A 61 22.19 -25.40 -17.12
N LYS A 62 22.97 -26.11 -17.94
CA LYS A 62 22.76 -27.54 -18.22
C LYS A 62 23.18 -28.46 -17.07
N SER A 63 24.20 -28.07 -16.32
CA SER A 63 24.65 -28.74 -15.11
C SER A 63 23.74 -28.37 -13.93
N GLU A 64 23.41 -29.34 -13.09
CA GLU A 64 22.77 -29.08 -11.79
C GLU A 64 23.76 -28.36 -10.85
N ALA A 65 23.24 -27.47 -10.01
CA ALA A 65 23.99 -26.68 -9.04
C ALA A 65 23.10 -26.42 -7.81
N PRO A 66 23.68 -26.15 -6.63
CA PRO A 66 22.90 -25.70 -5.48
C PRO A 66 22.27 -24.33 -5.76
N VAL A 67 21.09 -24.13 -5.19
CA VAL A 67 20.38 -22.85 -5.11
C VAL A 67 20.85 -22.13 -3.83
N PRO A 68 20.99 -20.78 -3.79
CA PRO A 68 20.79 -19.82 -4.88
C PRO A 68 21.82 -19.96 -6.01
N ASP A 69 21.36 -19.79 -7.24
CA ASP A 69 22.13 -19.95 -8.48
C ASP A 69 22.04 -18.68 -9.35
N THR A 70 23.16 -18.22 -9.88
CA THR A 70 23.20 -17.10 -10.83
C THR A 70 23.75 -17.60 -12.15
N VAL A 71 22.89 -17.64 -13.17
CA VAL A 71 23.26 -18.06 -14.51
C VAL A 71 23.26 -16.85 -15.44
N PHE A 72 24.39 -16.69 -16.12
CA PHE A 72 24.63 -15.65 -17.09
C PHE A 72 24.46 -16.24 -18.48
N PHE A 73 23.59 -15.62 -19.27
CA PHE A 73 23.17 -16.07 -20.59
C PHE A 73 23.62 -15.11 -21.69
N ARG A 74 23.92 -15.65 -22.86
CA ARG A 74 24.31 -14.87 -24.05
C ARG A 74 23.68 -15.44 -25.31
N GLN A 75 23.20 -14.58 -26.21
CA GLN A 75 22.79 -14.99 -27.54
C GLN A 75 23.16 -13.92 -28.58
N LYS A 76 24.02 -14.30 -29.53
CA LYS A 76 24.38 -13.47 -30.69
C LYS A 76 23.34 -13.63 -31.81
N PHE A 77 22.99 -12.55 -32.49
CA PHE A 77 22.10 -12.54 -33.66
C PHE A 77 22.46 -11.40 -34.61
N ALA A 78 22.17 -11.54 -35.91
CA ALA A 78 22.53 -10.53 -36.92
C ALA A 78 21.28 -9.86 -37.52
N LEU A 79 21.33 -8.53 -37.68
CA LEU A 79 20.28 -7.74 -38.34
C LEU A 79 20.75 -7.21 -39.70
N PRO A 80 20.00 -7.44 -40.80
CA PRO A 80 20.40 -7.00 -42.14
C PRO A 80 20.19 -5.50 -42.39
N THR A 81 19.34 -4.85 -41.58
CA THR A 81 18.99 -3.42 -41.63
C THR A 81 18.70 -2.92 -40.21
N LYS A 82 18.68 -1.60 -40.00
CA LYS A 82 18.31 -1.04 -38.68
C LYS A 82 16.83 -1.37 -38.39
N PRO A 83 16.47 -1.83 -37.18
CA PRO A 83 15.08 -2.10 -36.84
C PRO A 83 14.24 -0.82 -36.77
N ILE A 84 12.94 -0.97 -37.00
CA ILE A 84 11.89 0.01 -36.75
C ILE A 84 11.38 -0.11 -35.30
N SER A 85 11.33 -1.32 -34.75
CA SER A 85 11.02 -1.58 -33.35
C SER A 85 11.64 -2.90 -32.89
N ALA A 86 11.84 -3.10 -31.59
CA ALA A 86 12.35 -4.36 -31.06
C ALA A 86 11.86 -4.59 -29.63
N LYS A 87 10.80 -5.36 -29.45
CA LYS A 87 10.22 -5.64 -28.14
C LYS A 87 10.83 -6.90 -27.52
N LEU A 88 11.54 -6.74 -26.40
CA LEU A 88 11.99 -7.86 -25.58
C LEU A 88 10.90 -8.20 -24.57
N ARG A 89 10.28 -9.37 -24.70
CA ARG A 89 9.52 -10.01 -23.62
C ARG A 89 10.45 -10.88 -22.81
N ILE A 90 10.44 -10.78 -21.49
CA ILE A 90 11.36 -11.53 -20.62
C ILE A 90 10.76 -11.75 -19.22
N VAL A 91 11.10 -12.89 -18.63
CA VAL A 91 10.79 -13.30 -17.26
C VAL A 91 11.86 -14.30 -16.77
N ALA A 92 12.14 -14.34 -15.47
CA ALA A 92 13.03 -15.31 -14.83
C ALA A 92 12.49 -15.69 -13.45
N ASP A 93 12.97 -16.78 -12.87
CA ASP A 93 12.42 -17.37 -11.63
C ASP A 93 12.44 -16.43 -10.42
N ASP A 94 13.55 -15.72 -10.19
CA ASP A 94 13.64 -14.76 -9.08
C ASP A 94 14.02 -13.36 -9.53
N SER A 95 15.01 -13.23 -10.42
CA SER A 95 15.27 -11.95 -11.09
C SER A 95 16.08 -12.11 -12.38
N PHE A 96 16.03 -11.06 -13.21
CA PHE A 96 16.90 -10.91 -14.36
C PHE A 96 17.43 -9.48 -14.51
N SER A 97 18.55 -9.35 -15.22
CA SER A 97 19.24 -8.10 -15.57
C SER A 97 19.82 -8.23 -16.98
N VAL A 98 19.38 -7.38 -17.91
CA VAL A 98 19.66 -7.50 -19.36
C VAL A 98 20.59 -6.40 -19.83
N GLN A 99 21.62 -6.76 -20.60
CA GLN A 99 22.43 -5.82 -21.38
C GLN A 99 22.38 -6.17 -22.87
N PHE A 100 22.48 -5.15 -23.72
CA PHE A 100 22.65 -5.30 -25.16
C PHE A 100 23.98 -4.70 -25.59
N ASN A 101 24.66 -5.41 -26.50
CA ASN A 101 25.85 -4.92 -27.23
C ASN A 101 27.01 -4.38 -26.37
N GLY A 102 27.10 -4.76 -25.08
CA GLY A 102 28.16 -4.33 -24.18
C GLY A 102 27.91 -3.02 -23.43
N LYS A 103 26.65 -2.56 -23.32
CA LYS A 103 26.28 -1.48 -22.38
C LYS A 103 26.66 -1.87 -20.95
N ALA A 104 27.27 -0.94 -20.22
CA ALA A 104 27.81 -1.16 -18.88
C ALA A 104 26.78 -1.07 -17.74
N GLN A 105 25.56 -0.61 -18.04
CA GLN A 105 24.40 -0.64 -17.14
C GLN A 105 23.32 -1.55 -17.75
N PRO A 106 22.48 -2.20 -16.92
CA PRO A 106 21.30 -2.91 -17.39
C PRO A 106 20.35 -1.97 -18.17
N ILE A 107 19.68 -2.54 -19.17
CA ILE A 107 18.64 -1.90 -19.99
C ILE A 107 17.24 -2.32 -19.52
N ALA A 108 17.14 -3.51 -18.93
CA ALA A 108 15.92 -4.07 -18.38
C ALA A 108 16.28 -4.95 -17.19
N SER A 109 15.45 -4.94 -16.15
CA SER A 109 15.51 -5.86 -15.02
C SER A 109 14.11 -6.09 -14.46
N GLY A 110 13.92 -7.21 -13.78
CA GLY A 110 12.63 -7.62 -13.21
C GLY A 110 12.81 -8.77 -12.21
N GLY A 111 11.80 -9.05 -11.40
CA GLY A 111 11.86 -10.02 -10.30
C GLY A 111 10.50 -10.58 -9.88
N ASP A 112 9.73 -11.05 -10.86
CA ASP A 112 8.45 -11.75 -10.68
C ASP A 112 8.34 -12.79 -11.81
N TRP A 113 8.37 -14.07 -11.47
CA TRP A 113 8.33 -15.17 -12.44
C TRP A 113 6.94 -15.43 -13.03
N THR A 114 5.89 -14.95 -12.36
CA THR A 114 4.51 -15.09 -12.82
C THR A 114 4.20 -14.13 -13.96
N LEU A 115 4.98 -13.05 -14.08
CA LEU A 115 4.72 -11.87 -14.89
C LEU A 115 5.71 -11.72 -16.06
N VAL A 116 5.23 -11.91 -17.29
CA VAL A 116 6.04 -11.61 -18.49
C VAL A 116 6.08 -10.09 -18.73
N GLN A 117 7.26 -9.50 -18.51
CA GLN A 117 7.51 -8.08 -18.73
C GLN A 117 7.92 -7.80 -20.19
N GLU A 118 7.57 -6.62 -20.74
CA GLU A 118 7.96 -6.20 -22.10
C GLU A 118 8.69 -4.85 -22.09
N PHE A 119 9.87 -4.81 -22.73
CA PHE A 119 10.73 -3.64 -22.88
C PHE A 119 10.95 -3.32 -24.37
N ASP A 120 11.06 -2.05 -24.78
CA ASP A 120 11.65 -1.74 -26.09
C ASP A 120 13.17 -1.71 -25.98
N VAL A 121 13.84 -2.35 -26.94
CA VAL A 121 15.29 -2.42 -27.01
C VAL A 121 15.82 -1.94 -28.37
N ALA A 122 14.98 -1.40 -29.25
CA ALA A 122 15.37 -0.92 -30.57
C ALA A 122 16.52 0.10 -30.55
N PRO A 123 16.62 1.06 -29.62
CA PRO A 123 17.73 2.01 -29.55
C PRO A 123 19.10 1.36 -29.33
N TYR A 124 19.13 0.17 -28.72
CA TYR A 124 20.36 -0.55 -28.40
C TYR A 124 20.78 -1.56 -29.48
N LEU A 125 19.99 -1.74 -30.54
CA LEU A 125 20.26 -2.66 -31.64
C LEU A 125 20.84 -1.94 -32.87
N ARG A 126 21.76 -2.62 -33.57
CA ARG A 126 22.51 -2.11 -34.73
C ARG A 126 22.40 -3.03 -35.94
N VAL A 127 22.81 -2.53 -37.11
CA VAL A 127 23.04 -3.36 -38.30
C VAL A 127 24.24 -4.29 -38.04
N GLY A 128 24.20 -5.52 -38.54
CA GLY A 128 25.24 -6.54 -38.30
C GLY A 128 25.02 -7.30 -36.98
N GLU A 129 26.11 -7.72 -36.34
CA GLU A 129 26.05 -8.56 -35.13
C GLU A 129 25.58 -7.77 -33.90
N ASN A 130 24.58 -8.34 -33.23
CA ASN A 130 24.06 -7.93 -31.94
C ASN A 130 24.23 -9.04 -30.91
N LEU A 131 24.31 -8.66 -29.64
CA LEU A 131 24.34 -9.54 -28.48
C LEU A 131 23.22 -9.13 -27.51
N ILE A 132 22.38 -10.09 -27.11
CA ILE A 132 21.67 -10.02 -25.83
C ILE A 132 22.50 -10.78 -24.79
N ALA A 133 22.67 -10.15 -23.63
CA ALA A 133 23.30 -10.67 -22.43
C ALA A 133 22.26 -10.59 -21.30
N VAL A 134 22.08 -11.66 -20.53
CA VAL A 134 21.13 -11.69 -19.40
C VAL A 134 21.80 -12.35 -18.21
N GLU A 135 21.97 -11.63 -17.11
CA GLU A 135 22.18 -12.23 -15.80
C GLU A 135 20.82 -12.60 -15.23
N ALA A 136 20.62 -13.85 -14.81
CA ALA A 136 19.42 -14.26 -14.11
C ALA A 136 19.77 -15.00 -12.83
N THR A 137 19.02 -14.70 -11.78
CA THR A 137 19.14 -15.32 -10.45
C THR A 137 17.97 -16.26 -10.21
N ASN A 138 18.24 -17.31 -9.44
CA ASN A 138 17.28 -18.21 -8.85
C ASN A 138 17.61 -18.35 -7.36
N ASN A 139 16.65 -18.08 -6.48
CA ASN A 139 16.78 -18.13 -5.02
C ASN A 139 16.10 -19.37 -4.42
N ASP A 140 15.14 -19.97 -5.13
CA ASP A 140 14.45 -21.21 -4.76
C ASP A 140 14.24 -22.11 -5.99
N GLY A 141 14.36 -23.44 -5.86
CA GLY A 141 13.73 -24.36 -6.80
C GLY A 141 14.38 -24.47 -8.21
N PRO A 142 13.60 -24.83 -9.26
CA PRO A 142 14.13 -25.33 -10.52
C PRO A 142 14.41 -24.23 -11.56
N GLY A 143 15.31 -23.30 -11.22
CA GLY A 143 15.59 -22.04 -11.94
C GLY A 143 15.38 -21.99 -13.44
N GLY A 144 14.70 -20.93 -13.90
CA GLY A 144 14.41 -20.67 -15.30
C GLY A 144 14.59 -19.21 -15.75
N LEU A 145 14.96 -19.05 -17.02
CA LEU A 145 14.88 -17.80 -17.79
C LEU A 145 14.05 -18.05 -19.04
N LEU A 146 13.13 -17.15 -19.38
CA LEU A 146 12.33 -17.20 -20.61
C LEU A 146 12.33 -15.81 -21.26
N TYR A 147 12.67 -15.72 -22.55
CA TYR A 147 12.57 -14.47 -23.29
C TYR A 147 12.27 -14.64 -24.78
N LYS A 148 11.74 -13.57 -25.38
CA LYS A 148 11.42 -13.45 -26.80
C LYS A 148 11.51 -12.00 -27.25
N LEU A 149 12.53 -11.74 -28.04
CA LEU A 149 12.80 -10.47 -28.69
C LEU A 149 12.17 -10.46 -30.09
N VAL A 150 11.15 -9.62 -30.30
CA VAL A 150 10.41 -9.46 -31.56
C VAL A 150 10.84 -8.17 -32.25
N ILE A 151 11.53 -8.29 -33.37
CA ILE A 151 12.23 -7.20 -34.06
C ILE A 151 11.53 -6.91 -35.39
N THR A 152 11.00 -5.70 -35.57
CA THR A 152 10.38 -5.26 -36.82
C THR A 152 11.43 -4.58 -37.69
N LEU A 153 11.65 -5.08 -38.91
CA LEU A 153 12.49 -4.45 -39.93
C LEU A 153 11.64 -3.66 -40.94
N PRO A 154 12.26 -2.74 -41.72
CA PRO A 154 11.63 -2.11 -42.88
C PRO A 154 10.90 -3.10 -43.80
N GLY A 155 9.72 -2.68 -44.29
CA GLY A 155 8.83 -3.54 -45.07
C GLY A 155 7.96 -4.50 -44.24
N LYS A 156 7.80 -4.24 -42.93
CA LYS A 156 7.05 -5.11 -41.97
C LYS A 156 7.61 -6.54 -41.85
N LYS A 157 8.89 -6.76 -42.15
CA LYS A 157 9.54 -8.06 -42.00
C LYS A 157 9.97 -8.26 -40.55
N THR A 158 9.39 -9.24 -39.85
CA THR A 158 9.77 -9.56 -38.47
C THR A 158 10.95 -10.54 -38.41
N VAL A 159 11.88 -10.29 -37.48
CA VAL A 159 12.87 -11.24 -36.97
C VAL A 159 12.50 -11.56 -35.51
N THR A 160 12.72 -12.79 -35.05
CA THR A 160 12.46 -13.18 -33.67
C THR A 160 13.64 -13.94 -33.10
N VAL A 161 14.05 -13.58 -31.88
CA VAL A 161 15.14 -14.21 -31.14
C VAL A 161 14.57 -14.63 -29.79
N SER A 162 14.45 -15.94 -29.56
CA SER A 162 13.88 -16.50 -28.32
C SER A 162 14.95 -17.18 -27.49
N SER A 163 14.69 -17.32 -26.18
CA SER A 163 15.34 -18.30 -25.32
C SER A 163 15.07 -19.72 -25.83
N GLY A 164 16.13 -20.54 -25.81
CA GLY A 164 16.08 -21.93 -26.24
C GLY A 164 17.48 -22.55 -26.32
N SER A 165 17.59 -23.71 -26.95
CA SER A 165 18.84 -24.49 -27.02
C SER A 165 19.99 -23.82 -27.79
N THR A 166 19.79 -22.62 -28.36
CA THR A 166 20.83 -21.78 -28.98
C THR A 166 21.38 -20.70 -28.05
N THR A 167 20.76 -20.45 -26.90
CA THR A 167 21.30 -19.54 -25.88
C THR A 167 22.52 -20.18 -25.22
N LYS A 168 23.59 -19.41 -25.02
CA LYS A 168 24.74 -19.80 -24.21
C LYS A 168 24.47 -19.53 -22.73
N ALA A 169 25.01 -20.36 -21.84
CA ALA A 169 24.89 -20.22 -20.38
C ALA A 169 26.23 -20.48 -19.66
N ASN A 170 26.48 -19.75 -18.57
CA ASN A 170 27.65 -19.92 -17.69
C ASN A 170 27.35 -19.37 -16.27
N ARG A 171 27.92 -19.95 -15.22
CA ARG A 171 27.80 -19.48 -13.82
C ARG A 171 29.00 -18.70 -13.29
N ARG A 172 30.14 -18.75 -13.99
CA ARG A 172 31.40 -18.09 -13.59
C ARG A 172 32.00 -17.32 -14.77
N PRO A 173 31.28 -16.32 -15.30
CA PRO A 173 31.77 -15.50 -16.40
C PRO A 173 32.87 -14.53 -15.92
N PRO A 174 33.76 -14.05 -16.81
CA PRO A 174 34.68 -12.96 -16.47
C PRO A 174 33.93 -11.61 -16.41
N PRO A 175 34.44 -10.57 -15.72
CA PRO A 175 33.76 -9.27 -15.59
C PRO A 175 33.39 -8.54 -16.89
N THR A 176 33.95 -8.94 -18.04
CA THR A 176 33.67 -8.38 -19.38
C THR A 176 32.62 -9.16 -20.18
N TRP A 177 31.92 -10.13 -19.56
CA TRP A 177 31.08 -11.11 -20.26
C TRP A 177 29.88 -10.54 -21.03
N TYR A 178 29.34 -9.39 -20.63
CA TYR A 178 28.22 -8.75 -21.35
C TYR A 178 28.70 -8.02 -22.63
N THR A 179 30.00 -7.93 -22.87
CA THR A 179 30.58 -7.21 -24.01
C THR A 179 30.57 -8.02 -25.31
N SER A 180 30.38 -7.33 -26.44
CA SER A 180 30.39 -7.93 -27.79
C SER A 180 31.73 -8.62 -28.13
N ASN A 181 32.84 -8.12 -27.56
CA ASN A 181 34.20 -8.58 -27.84
C ASN A 181 34.58 -9.86 -27.06
N PHE A 182 33.76 -10.29 -26.10
CA PHE A 182 33.98 -11.55 -25.40
C PHE A 182 33.53 -12.75 -26.26
N GLU A 183 34.39 -13.75 -26.39
CA GLU A 183 34.18 -14.95 -27.19
C GLU A 183 33.61 -16.10 -26.33
N ASP A 184 32.30 -16.31 -26.40
CA ASP A 184 31.53 -17.33 -25.66
C ASP A 184 31.67 -18.76 -26.21
N LYS A 185 32.71 -19.04 -27.00
CA LYS A 185 33.02 -20.39 -27.54
C LYS A 185 33.20 -21.46 -26.46
N GLY A 186 33.67 -21.06 -25.28
CA GLY A 186 33.81 -21.93 -24.10
C GLY A 186 32.58 -22.04 -23.21
N TRP A 187 31.44 -21.43 -23.57
CA TRP A 187 30.20 -21.53 -22.80
C TRP A 187 29.36 -22.72 -23.28
N GLU A 188 28.69 -23.39 -22.35
CA GLU A 188 27.71 -24.43 -22.69
C GLU A 188 26.47 -23.80 -23.32
N ASN A 189 25.68 -24.60 -24.04
CA ASN A 189 24.32 -24.18 -24.42
C ASN A 189 23.38 -24.41 -23.22
N ALA A 190 22.41 -23.53 -23.05
CA ALA A 190 21.39 -23.66 -22.03
C ALA A 190 20.51 -24.90 -22.29
N ARG A 191 20.04 -25.53 -21.21
CA ARG A 191 19.07 -26.64 -21.24
C ARG A 191 17.67 -26.04 -21.33
N GLU A 192 16.89 -26.46 -22.31
CA GLU A 192 15.44 -26.22 -22.34
C GLU A 192 14.78 -27.09 -21.27
N ILE A 193 13.98 -26.48 -20.40
CA ILE A 193 13.29 -27.12 -19.27
C ILE A 193 11.82 -27.37 -19.63
N ALA A 194 11.13 -26.33 -20.10
CA ALA A 194 9.71 -26.37 -20.44
C ALA A 194 9.35 -25.35 -21.53
N PRO A 195 8.27 -25.55 -22.29
CA PRO A 195 7.69 -24.47 -23.12
C PRO A 195 7.13 -23.35 -22.24
N ALA A 196 7.07 -22.14 -22.79
CA ALA A 196 6.29 -21.06 -22.16
C ALA A 196 4.83 -21.51 -21.93
N GLY A 197 4.30 -21.29 -20.73
CA GLY A 197 2.99 -21.81 -20.32
C GLY A 197 3.03 -23.25 -19.76
N GLY A 198 4.22 -23.77 -19.41
CA GLY A 198 4.37 -25.08 -18.78
C GLY A 198 5.65 -25.19 -17.94
N GLY A 199 5.84 -26.36 -17.33
CA GLY A 199 6.81 -26.56 -16.26
C GLY A 199 6.19 -26.25 -14.89
N THR A 200 7.02 -25.96 -13.89
CA THR A 200 6.58 -25.51 -12.56
C THR A 200 5.87 -24.16 -12.60
N TRP A 201 6.25 -23.29 -13.54
CA TRP A 201 5.72 -21.93 -13.69
C TRP A 201 4.28 -21.82 -14.22
N GLY A 202 3.65 -22.93 -14.64
CA GLY A 202 2.26 -22.95 -15.10
C GLY A 202 1.96 -22.02 -16.30
N GLU A 203 0.72 -21.55 -16.39
CA GLU A 203 0.35 -20.51 -17.38
C GLU A 203 0.84 -19.14 -16.92
N LEU A 204 1.65 -18.51 -17.79
CA LEU A 204 2.29 -17.23 -17.52
C LEU A 204 1.28 -16.11 -17.61
N ARG A 205 1.23 -15.25 -16.59
CA ARG A 205 0.42 -14.04 -16.61
C ARG A 205 1.19 -12.93 -17.33
N GLY A 206 0.46 -12.14 -18.12
CA GLY A 206 0.93 -10.82 -18.51
C GLY A 206 0.51 -9.80 -17.46
N ALA A 207 1.05 -8.58 -17.55
CA ALA A 207 0.41 -7.44 -16.93
C ALA A 207 -1.06 -7.35 -17.40
N PRO A 208 -1.95 -6.65 -16.66
CA PRO A 208 -3.20 -6.13 -17.21
C PRO A 208 -2.84 -5.08 -18.28
N THR A 209 -2.36 -5.57 -19.42
CA THR A 209 -1.74 -4.78 -20.47
C THR A 209 -2.81 -3.84 -20.96
N PRO A 210 -2.63 -2.51 -20.88
CA PRO A 210 -3.56 -1.58 -21.49
C PRO A 210 -3.60 -1.94 -22.96
N ASP A 211 -4.75 -2.42 -23.41
CA ASP A 211 -4.96 -2.60 -24.83
C ASP A 211 -4.86 -1.20 -25.44
N PRO A 212 -3.81 -0.90 -26.24
CA PRO A 212 -3.53 0.46 -26.70
C PRO A 212 -4.53 0.93 -27.76
N SER A 213 -5.56 0.12 -28.03
CA SER A 213 -6.70 0.43 -28.88
C SER A 213 -7.99 0.75 -28.10
N ARG A 214 -7.99 0.58 -26.76
CA ARG A 214 -9.17 0.84 -25.92
C ARG A 214 -9.11 2.23 -25.29
N PRO A 215 -10.25 2.94 -25.18
CA PRO A 215 -10.29 4.28 -24.59
C PRO A 215 -9.85 4.31 -23.13
N VAL A 216 -8.93 5.23 -22.80
CA VAL A 216 -8.70 5.69 -21.42
C VAL A 216 -9.49 6.97 -21.19
N ARG A 217 -9.92 7.17 -19.95
CA ARG A 217 -10.79 8.27 -19.55
C ARG A 217 -9.93 9.48 -19.20
N LEU A 218 -10.15 10.59 -19.88
CA LEU A 218 -9.67 11.88 -19.42
C LEU A 218 -10.71 12.45 -18.46
N TRP A 219 -10.25 12.83 -17.26
CA TRP A 219 -11.12 13.29 -16.19
C TRP A 219 -11.22 14.82 -16.21
N ASP A 220 -12.32 15.32 -15.66
CA ASP A 220 -12.53 16.72 -15.36
C ASP A 220 -12.63 16.88 -13.84
N ILE A 221 -11.59 17.42 -13.22
CA ILE A 221 -11.62 17.72 -11.78
C ILE A 221 -12.56 18.89 -11.44
N ARG A 222 -12.91 19.73 -12.43
CA ARG A 222 -13.81 20.89 -12.29
C ARG A 222 -15.26 20.54 -12.62
N ALA A 223 -15.53 19.43 -13.30
CA ALA A 223 -16.89 18.92 -13.46
C ALA A 223 -17.46 18.45 -12.12
N THR A 224 -18.20 19.36 -11.49
CA THR A 224 -18.89 19.17 -10.23
C THR A 224 -20.39 19.17 -10.50
N ALA A 225 -21.19 18.49 -9.68
CA ALA A 225 -22.64 18.44 -9.88
C ALA A 225 -23.34 19.80 -9.70
N THR A 226 -22.63 20.83 -9.21
CA THR A 226 -23.21 22.11 -8.80
C THR A 226 -22.72 23.32 -9.60
N ASN A 227 -21.43 23.41 -9.97
CA ASN A 227 -20.91 24.51 -10.80
C ASN A 227 -19.50 24.18 -11.38
N PRO A 228 -19.34 24.06 -12.72
CA PRO A 228 -18.06 23.74 -13.34
C PRO A 228 -17.04 24.90 -13.38
N MET A 229 -17.44 26.13 -13.03
CA MET A 229 -16.55 27.29 -12.95
C MET A 229 -15.86 27.44 -11.59
N LEU A 230 -16.11 26.54 -10.63
CA LEU A 230 -15.44 26.57 -9.32
C LEU A 230 -14.00 26.06 -9.44
N ASP A 231 -13.07 26.79 -8.81
CA ASP A 231 -11.71 26.31 -8.59
C ASP A 231 -11.73 25.07 -7.68
N PRO A 232 -11.17 23.92 -8.10
CA PRO A 232 -11.25 22.67 -7.34
C PRO A 232 -10.28 22.61 -6.15
N TYR A 233 -9.36 23.59 -6.03
CA TYR A 233 -8.38 23.71 -4.95
C TYR A 233 -8.78 24.74 -3.89
N ALA A 234 -9.62 25.71 -4.24
CA ALA A 234 -10.11 26.75 -3.32
C ALA A 234 -11.19 26.28 -2.33
N ARG A 235 -11.56 24.99 -2.33
CA ARG A 235 -12.57 24.42 -1.42
C ARG A 235 -12.33 22.93 -1.12
N PRO A 236 -12.92 22.39 -0.04
CA PRO A 236 -13.06 20.95 0.14
C PRO A 236 -13.81 20.30 -1.03
N ARG A 237 -13.42 19.06 -1.38
CA ARG A 237 -14.13 18.20 -2.32
C ARG A 237 -15.38 17.61 -1.68
N LEU A 238 -16.45 17.47 -2.46
CA LEU A 238 -17.75 16.96 -2.01
C LEU A 238 -17.86 15.44 -2.23
N PRO A 239 -18.70 14.72 -1.45
CA PRO A 239 -18.98 13.31 -1.68
C PRO A 239 -19.42 13.02 -3.12
N GLY A 240 -18.82 12.02 -3.75
CA GLY A 240 -19.03 11.64 -5.15
C GLY A 240 -18.17 12.39 -6.17
N GLU A 241 -17.50 13.50 -5.79
CA GLU A 241 -16.52 14.16 -6.66
C GLU A 241 -15.25 13.30 -6.79
N ARG A 242 -14.54 13.41 -7.91
CA ARG A 242 -13.25 12.73 -8.10
C ARG A 242 -12.24 13.20 -7.03
N MET A 243 -11.46 12.28 -6.47
CA MET A 243 -10.27 12.59 -5.68
C MET A 243 -9.31 13.46 -6.50
N LEU A 244 -8.64 14.43 -5.87
CA LEU A 244 -7.54 15.14 -6.52
C LEU A 244 -6.30 14.22 -6.56
N MET A 245 -5.61 14.18 -7.69
CA MET A 245 -4.46 13.29 -7.91
C MET A 245 -3.23 14.14 -8.26
N SER A 246 -2.16 13.98 -7.48
CA SER A 246 -0.92 14.74 -7.61
C SER A 246 0.30 13.84 -7.78
N ALA A 247 1.30 14.30 -8.53
CA ALA A 247 2.59 13.63 -8.64
C ALA A 247 3.76 14.62 -8.56
N SER A 248 4.98 14.12 -8.38
CA SER A 248 6.21 14.92 -8.56
C SER A 248 6.35 15.38 -10.01
N ILE A 249 6.87 16.60 -10.24
CA ILE A 249 7.27 17.05 -11.58
C ILE A 249 8.26 16.05 -12.21
N THR A 250 8.09 15.77 -13.51
CA THR A 250 9.00 14.93 -14.32
C THR A 250 9.03 15.44 -15.77
N SER A 251 9.44 14.64 -16.76
CA SER A 251 9.48 15.08 -18.16
C SER A 251 8.08 15.44 -18.71
N PRO A 252 7.96 16.34 -19.72
CA PRO A 252 6.67 16.75 -20.25
C PRO A 252 5.85 15.58 -20.82
N ASN A 253 6.53 14.60 -21.40
CA ASN A 253 5.93 13.38 -21.98
C ASN A 253 5.30 12.49 -20.90
N GLU A 254 6.02 12.24 -19.82
CA GLU A 254 5.52 11.45 -18.69
C GLU A 254 4.37 12.15 -17.96
N MET A 255 4.43 13.48 -17.81
CA MET A 255 3.31 14.25 -17.24
C MET A 255 2.05 14.17 -18.10
N GLN A 256 2.16 14.11 -19.44
CA GLN A 256 1.01 13.82 -20.32
C GLN A 256 0.46 12.39 -20.12
N ILE A 257 1.32 11.39 -19.94
CA ILE A 257 0.91 10.00 -19.66
C ILE A 257 0.17 9.92 -18.31
N LEU A 258 0.69 10.57 -17.27
CA LEU A 258 0.05 10.64 -15.95
C LEU A 258 -1.26 11.45 -15.98
N ALA A 259 -1.37 12.49 -16.80
CA ALA A 259 -2.64 13.18 -17.04
C ALA A 259 -3.71 12.24 -17.65
N GLY A 260 -3.30 11.33 -18.54
CA GLY A 260 -4.15 10.24 -19.03
C GLY A 260 -4.61 9.26 -17.95
N ALA A 261 -3.85 9.10 -16.87
CA ALA A 261 -4.22 8.31 -15.69
C ALA A 261 -5.06 9.11 -14.66
N GLY A 262 -5.24 10.42 -14.88
CA GLY A 262 -6.05 11.31 -14.04
C GLY A 262 -5.27 12.21 -13.08
N PHE A 263 -3.93 12.24 -13.15
CA PHE A 263 -3.11 13.18 -12.39
C PHE A 263 -3.17 14.59 -12.98
N THR A 264 -3.58 15.57 -12.19
CA THR A 264 -3.81 16.94 -12.67
C THR A 264 -2.94 17.99 -11.99
N LEU A 265 -2.38 17.66 -10.81
CA LEU A 265 -1.55 18.55 -10.01
C LEU A 265 -0.11 18.02 -10.00
N PHE A 266 0.88 18.87 -10.29
CA PHE A 266 2.29 18.46 -10.27
C PHE A 266 3.11 19.32 -9.31
N GLN A 267 3.86 18.66 -8.44
CA GLN A 267 4.59 19.28 -7.33
C GLN A 267 6.05 19.55 -7.67
N SER A 268 6.49 20.77 -7.38
CA SER A 268 7.88 21.21 -7.33
C SER A 268 8.33 21.44 -5.89
N ASP A 269 9.56 21.04 -5.59
CA ASP A 269 10.26 21.30 -4.33
C ASP A 269 11.57 22.06 -4.66
N PRO A 270 12.20 22.76 -3.70
CA PRO A 270 13.57 23.25 -3.79
C PRO A 270 14.57 22.08 -3.58
N ASP A 271 15.64 22.26 -2.82
CA ASP A 271 16.61 21.19 -2.48
C ASP A 271 16.16 20.26 -1.33
N HIS A 272 14.86 20.29 -0.98
CA HIS A 272 14.25 19.65 0.20
C HIS A 272 14.85 20.05 1.57
N LEU A 273 15.71 21.06 1.63
CA LEU A 273 16.44 21.46 2.83
C LEU A 273 16.21 22.94 3.19
N SER A 274 16.33 23.85 2.23
CA SER A 274 16.41 25.30 2.43
C SER A 274 15.43 26.08 1.54
N THR A 275 15.22 27.36 1.87
CA THR A 275 14.49 28.33 1.05
C THR A 275 15.25 28.74 -0.21
N ASP A 276 14.55 29.16 -1.27
CA ASP A 276 15.10 29.79 -2.50
C ASP A 276 15.76 31.17 -2.27
N GLN A 277 15.88 31.62 -1.01
CA GLN A 277 16.33 32.96 -0.64
C GLN A 277 17.86 33.11 -0.79
N THR A 278 18.30 33.65 -1.93
CA THR A 278 19.71 33.86 -2.29
C THR A 278 20.40 35.02 -1.56
N GLY A 279 19.63 35.97 -1.00
CA GLY A 279 20.19 37.10 -0.25
C GLY A 279 19.12 37.84 0.57
N LEU A 280 19.53 38.90 1.27
CA LEU A 280 18.60 39.74 2.04
C LEU A 280 17.53 40.33 1.10
N ASN A 281 16.28 39.89 1.28
CA ASN A 281 15.13 40.22 0.43
C ASN A 281 15.33 39.85 -1.06
N SER A 282 16.09 38.78 -1.36
CA SER A 282 16.35 38.28 -2.71
C SER A 282 16.10 36.77 -2.78
N TRP A 283 15.35 36.32 -3.79
CA TRP A 283 14.99 34.93 -4.04
C TRP A 283 15.30 34.53 -5.48
N ASP A 284 15.57 33.25 -5.75
CA ASP A 284 15.82 32.73 -7.11
C ASP A 284 14.88 31.57 -7.49
N PHE A 285 13.63 31.91 -7.79
CA PHE A 285 12.60 30.94 -8.17
C PHE A 285 12.74 30.39 -9.62
N LYS A 286 13.86 30.61 -10.34
CA LYS A 286 14.00 30.20 -11.76
C LYS A 286 13.67 28.72 -12.02
N ASN A 287 14.07 27.83 -11.11
CA ASN A 287 13.82 26.38 -11.25
C ASN A 287 12.33 26.06 -11.04
N ALA A 288 11.72 26.62 -9.99
CA ALA A 288 10.29 26.47 -9.70
C ALA A 288 9.43 27.03 -10.85
N ASP A 289 9.77 28.22 -11.36
CA ASP A 289 9.09 28.85 -12.49
C ASP A 289 9.23 28.04 -13.80
N ALA A 290 10.40 27.45 -14.08
CA ALA A 290 10.58 26.57 -15.23
C ALA A 290 9.74 25.29 -15.14
N GLN A 291 9.67 24.67 -13.95
CA GLN A 291 8.84 23.48 -13.71
C GLN A 291 7.34 23.81 -13.79
N ARG A 292 6.91 24.91 -13.15
CA ARG A 292 5.56 25.49 -13.26
C ARG A 292 5.16 25.73 -14.71
N LYS A 293 6.00 26.40 -15.50
CA LYS A 293 5.77 26.67 -16.93
C LYS A 293 5.65 25.38 -17.71
N THR A 294 6.43 24.35 -17.36
CA THR A 294 6.34 23.04 -18.00
C THR A 294 4.96 22.41 -17.75
N ALA A 295 4.51 22.30 -16.49
CA ALA A 295 3.19 21.74 -16.16
C ALA A 295 2.04 22.55 -16.79
N GLN A 296 2.08 23.89 -16.67
CA GLN A 296 1.02 24.75 -17.20
C GLN A 296 1.01 24.81 -18.74
N SER A 297 2.13 24.55 -19.42
CA SER A 297 2.16 24.39 -20.89
C SER A 297 1.38 23.15 -21.38
N LEU A 298 1.19 22.17 -20.51
CA LEU A 298 0.38 20.96 -20.75
C LEU A 298 -1.09 21.13 -20.31
N GLY A 299 -1.45 22.28 -19.75
CA GLY A 299 -2.76 22.52 -19.14
C GLY A 299 -2.92 21.91 -17.73
N LEU A 300 -1.82 21.54 -17.08
CA LEU A 300 -1.80 20.91 -15.76
C LEU A 300 -1.60 21.98 -14.66
N ASP A 301 -2.17 21.72 -13.49
CA ASP A 301 -2.07 22.59 -12.33
C ASP A 301 -0.75 22.33 -11.56
N TRP A 302 -0.30 23.30 -10.76
CA TRP A 302 1.03 23.26 -10.12
C TRP A 302 0.97 23.47 -8.60
N ALA A 303 1.76 22.68 -7.87
CA ALA A 303 1.94 22.75 -6.42
C ALA A 303 3.41 23.05 -6.07
N TYR A 304 3.64 23.70 -4.93
CA TYR A 304 4.99 24.00 -4.45
C TYR A 304 5.19 23.67 -2.97
N PHE A 305 6.35 23.10 -2.62
CA PHE A 305 6.75 22.83 -1.23
C PHE A 305 7.93 23.72 -0.80
N PRO A 306 7.68 24.93 -0.23
CA PRO A 306 8.73 25.77 0.33
C PRO A 306 9.23 25.26 1.69
N HIS A 307 10.53 25.00 1.83
CA HIS A 307 11.15 24.57 3.08
C HIS A 307 11.66 25.78 3.89
N ASN A 308 11.10 26.03 5.08
CA ASN A 308 11.38 27.23 5.89
C ASN A 308 12.16 26.97 7.21
N ALA A 309 12.54 25.73 7.52
CA ALA A 309 13.21 25.38 8.78
C ALA A 309 14.72 25.63 8.81
N PHE A 310 15.42 25.44 7.68
CA PHE A 310 16.86 25.70 7.58
C PHE A 310 17.10 26.99 6.79
N PRO A 311 17.55 28.08 7.44
CA PRO A 311 17.83 29.34 6.75
C PRO A 311 19.03 29.18 5.79
N PRO A 312 19.09 29.96 4.70
CA PRO A 312 20.09 29.81 3.64
C PRO A 312 21.51 30.23 4.09
N PRO A 313 22.58 29.81 3.39
CA PRO A 313 23.97 30.00 3.83
C PRO A 313 24.33 31.45 4.21
N TRP A 314 23.85 32.45 3.46
CA TRP A 314 24.12 33.87 3.78
C TRP A 314 23.52 34.28 5.12
N TYR A 315 22.30 33.81 5.43
CA TYR A 315 21.60 34.08 6.70
C TYR A 315 22.35 33.39 7.85
N ARG A 316 22.74 32.11 7.67
CA ARG A 316 23.52 31.33 8.64
C ARG A 316 24.84 32.00 9.06
N GLN A 317 25.41 32.83 8.18
CA GLN A 317 26.69 33.52 8.36
C GLN A 317 26.57 34.98 8.86
N SER A 318 25.44 35.65 8.61
CA SER A 318 25.31 37.11 8.82
C SER A 318 24.20 37.56 9.77
N VAL A 319 23.25 36.67 10.10
CA VAL A 319 22.13 36.97 10.99
C VAL A 319 22.25 36.14 12.28
N PRO A 320 22.22 36.74 13.48
CA PRO A 320 22.13 35.99 14.72
C PRO A 320 20.70 35.44 14.89
N PHE A 321 20.59 34.14 15.15
CA PHE A 321 19.33 33.44 15.45
C PHE A 321 19.62 32.23 16.34
N THR A 322 18.62 31.81 17.11
CA THR A 322 18.69 30.62 17.97
C THR A 322 18.60 29.36 17.11
N ARG A 323 19.65 28.53 17.16
CA ARG A 323 19.71 27.24 16.46
C ARG A 323 19.03 26.17 17.29
N LEU A 324 18.34 25.26 16.61
CA LEU A 324 17.80 24.05 17.22
C LEU A 324 18.94 23.18 17.76
N GLN A 325 18.80 22.68 18.99
CA GLN A 325 19.87 21.97 19.71
C GLN A 325 19.41 20.61 20.24
N CYS A 326 20.21 19.57 19.99
CA CYS A 326 20.01 18.19 20.43
C CYS A 326 20.32 18.04 21.93
N LEU A 327 19.39 17.44 22.69
CA LEU A 327 19.51 17.22 24.14
C LEU A 327 20.46 16.08 24.50
N GLU A 328 20.56 15.05 23.66
CA GLU A 328 21.44 13.90 23.92
C GLU A 328 22.93 14.23 23.70
N HIS A 329 23.24 15.24 22.88
CA HIS A 329 24.61 15.57 22.46
C HIS A 329 25.00 17.04 22.66
N HIS A 330 24.10 17.86 23.22
CA HIS A 330 24.26 19.32 23.40
C HIS A 330 24.71 20.08 22.14
N THR A 331 24.40 19.54 20.96
CA THR A 331 24.96 19.97 19.67
C THR A 331 23.87 20.65 18.83
N THR A 332 24.18 21.83 18.29
CA THR A 332 23.26 22.62 17.45
C THR A 332 23.27 22.14 16.01
N VAL A 333 22.10 22.03 15.39
CA VAL A 333 22.01 21.95 13.92
C VAL A 333 21.81 23.34 13.32
N ALA A 334 21.93 23.43 12.00
CA ALA A 334 21.83 24.68 11.26
C ALA A 334 20.40 25.26 11.10
N GLY A 335 19.37 24.61 11.67
CA GLY A 335 17.96 25.01 11.58
C GLY A 335 17.52 25.93 12.72
N PHE A 336 16.38 26.60 12.56
CA PHE A 336 15.78 27.44 13.59
C PHE A 336 15.29 26.62 14.79
N SER A 337 15.58 27.06 16.01
CA SER A 337 14.81 26.62 17.19
C SER A 337 13.32 26.95 16.98
N LEU A 338 12.40 26.05 17.33
CA LEU A 338 10.95 26.30 17.19
C LEU A 338 10.50 27.51 18.01
N TRP A 339 11.26 27.84 19.06
CA TRP A 339 11.02 28.92 20.00
C TRP A 339 11.71 30.25 19.58
N GLU A 340 12.42 30.29 18.45
CA GLU A 340 13.09 31.49 17.91
C GLU A 340 12.07 32.56 17.45
N PRO A 341 11.94 33.71 18.13
CA PRO A 341 10.88 34.69 17.85
C PRO A 341 10.94 35.30 16.44
N THR A 342 12.10 35.31 15.79
CA THR A 342 12.25 35.83 14.44
C THR A 342 11.81 34.85 13.34
N TRP A 343 11.60 33.56 13.65
CA TRP A 343 11.30 32.53 12.65
C TRP A 343 9.96 32.75 11.94
N GLY A 344 8.90 33.19 12.65
CA GLY A 344 7.63 33.57 12.01
C GLY A 344 7.78 34.73 11.03
N GLY A 345 8.60 35.73 11.37
CA GLY A 345 8.96 36.83 10.47
C GLY A 345 9.88 36.42 9.30
N PHE A 346 10.50 35.25 9.36
CA PHE A 346 11.22 34.63 8.24
C PHE A 346 10.27 33.85 7.33
N ILE A 347 9.40 33.01 7.89
CA ILE A 347 8.32 32.30 7.17
C ILE A 347 7.47 33.29 6.36
N GLU A 348 6.97 34.36 7.00
CA GLU A 348 6.12 35.34 6.33
C GLU A 348 6.82 36.02 5.15
N LYS A 349 8.13 36.29 5.22
CA LYS A 349 8.88 36.88 4.10
C LYS A 349 8.98 35.93 2.92
N ASN A 350 9.27 34.65 3.17
CA ASN A 350 9.36 33.64 2.12
C ASN A 350 7.99 33.40 1.45
N TYR A 351 6.90 33.31 2.22
CA TYR A 351 5.56 33.21 1.66
C TYR A 351 5.12 34.47 0.91
N ASN A 352 5.45 35.68 1.39
CA ASN A 352 5.17 36.91 0.63
C ASN A 352 5.93 36.96 -0.70
N ALA A 353 7.20 36.54 -0.75
CA ALA A 353 7.97 36.45 -2.00
C ALA A 353 7.37 35.43 -2.96
N LEU A 354 7.03 34.23 -2.48
CA LEU A 354 6.38 33.18 -3.26
C LEU A 354 5.01 33.65 -3.81
N SER A 355 4.25 34.40 -3.02
CA SER A 355 2.97 34.99 -3.44
C SER A 355 3.12 36.15 -4.43
N GLN A 356 4.22 36.90 -4.39
CA GLN A 356 4.49 37.96 -5.37
C GLN A 356 4.87 37.38 -6.73
N GLU A 357 5.59 36.25 -6.76
CA GLU A 357 5.97 35.56 -8.01
C GLU A 357 4.82 34.70 -8.60
N PHE A 358 4.08 33.97 -7.75
CA PHE A 358 3.14 32.92 -8.19
C PHE A 358 1.70 33.01 -7.63
N GLY A 359 1.34 34.06 -6.88
CA GLY A 359 -0.02 34.18 -6.31
C GLY A 359 -1.13 34.30 -7.35
N GLY A 360 -0.87 35.06 -8.42
CA GLY A 360 -1.83 35.34 -9.49
C GLY A 360 -2.83 36.46 -9.15
N GLY A 361 -3.32 37.14 -10.19
CA GLY A 361 -4.33 38.21 -10.08
C GLY A 361 -5.73 37.74 -10.47
N THR A 362 -6.76 38.48 -10.05
CA THR A 362 -8.17 38.16 -10.34
C THR A 362 -8.54 38.40 -11.81
N GLY A 363 -8.67 37.33 -12.60
CA GLY A 363 -9.17 37.41 -13.99
C GLY A 363 -9.12 36.08 -14.75
N GLU A 364 -9.89 35.96 -15.84
CA GLU A 364 -10.05 34.72 -16.61
C GLU A 364 -8.83 34.36 -17.51
N ARG A 365 -7.71 33.97 -16.88
CA ARG A 365 -6.79 32.88 -17.30
C ARG A 365 -5.57 32.82 -16.37
N ASN A 366 -5.48 31.75 -15.58
CA ASN A 366 -4.46 31.51 -14.55
C ASN A 366 -3.04 31.23 -15.09
N ALA A 367 -2.44 32.14 -15.87
CA ALA A 367 -1.09 31.97 -16.43
C ALA A 367 0.06 31.94 -15.41
N HIS A 368 -0.24 32.18 -14.11
CA HIS A 368 0.73 32.24 -13.02
C HIS A 368 0.29 31.53 -11.72
N LYS A 369 -0.94 31.00 -11.61
CA LYS A 369 -1.50 30.59 -10.30
C LYS A 369 -0.80 29.35 -9.71
N LEU A 370 -0.33 29.50 -8.48
CA LEU A 370 0.00 28.42 -7.55
C LEU A 370 -1.29 27.76 -7.01
N SER A 371 -1.49 26.48 -7.30
CA SER A 371 -2.75 25.77 -7.02
C SER A 371 -2.77 25.09 -5.65
N ALA A 372 -1.62 24.62 -5.18
CA ALA A 372 -1.46 24.10 -3.82
C ALA A 372 -0.09 24.48 -3.20
N VAL A 373 -0.04 24.58 -1.87
CA VAL A 373 1.20 24.80 -1.09
C VAL A 373 1.32 23.72 -0.04
N TYR A 374 2.49 23.08 0.05
CA TYR A 374 2.82 22.14 1.14
C TYR A 374 3.50 22.91 2.28
N VAL A 375 2.89 22.91 3.46
CA VAL A 375 3.19 23.79 4.60
C VAL A 375 3.98 23.02 5.67
N GLY A 376 5.15 22.51 5.27
CA GLY A 376 6.04 21.78 6.17
C GLY A 376 6.76 22.69 7.18
N ILE A 377 7.14 22.09 8.32
CA ILE A 377 7.90 22.73 9.40
C ILE A 377 9.33 22.16 9.46
N HIS A 378 9.74 21.52 10.56
CA HIS A 378 11.14 21.18 10.86
C HIS A 378 11.48 19.68 10.77
N GLY A 379 10.53 18.78 10.55
CA GLY A 379 10.82 17.34 10.45
C GLY A 379 11.78 17.00 9.30
N ASP A 380 12.26 15.75 9.25
CA ASP A 380 12.94 15.27 8.05
C ASP A 380 12.05 15.50 6.82
N TYR A 381 12.60 16.10 5.75
CA TYR A 381 11.85 16.58 4.57
C TYR A 381 10.75 17.63 4.85
N GLY A 382 10.81 18.33 5.99
CA GLY A 382 9.79 19.31 6.38
C GLY A 382 8.54 18.71 7.02
N GLU A 383 8.55 17.40 7.35
CA GLU A 383 7.44 16.72 8.03
C GLU A 383 6.99 17.43 9.33
N SER A 384 5.74 17.21 9.75
CA SER A 384 5.15 17.87 10.91
C SER A 384 5.61 17.29 12.25
N GLY A 385 6.90 17.48 12.54
CA GLY A 385 7.55 17.12 13.80
C GLY A 385 8.95 17.71 13.88
N LEU A 386 9.81 17.02 14.60
CA LEU A 386 11.24 17.30 14.74
C LEU A 386 12.10 16.16 14.16
N LEU A 387 13.41 16.21 14.29
CA LEU A 387 14.30 15.35 13.50
C LEU A 387 14.36 13.91 14.00
N GLN A 388 14.21 12.94 13.08
CA GLN A 388 14.30 11.51 13.37
C GLN A 388 15.56 10.83 12.77
N GLY A 389 16.29 11.50 11.87
CA GLY A 389 17.40 10.88 11.14
C GLY A 389 17.00 10.29 9.78
N ALA A 390 15.73 10.41 9.37
CA ALA A 390 15.24 9.73 8.17
C ALA A 390 16.00 10.13 6.90
N ARG A 391 16.30 11.43 6.72
CA ARG A 391 16.96 11.92 5.48
C ARG A 391 18.40 11.47 5.27
N ILE A 392 19.11 11.08 6.33
CA ILE A 392 20.51 10.61 6.21
C ILE A 392 20.61 9.12 5.86
N SER A 393 19.48 8.42 5.70
CA SER A 393 19.42 7.06 5.16
C SER A 393 19.63 7.00 3.64
N ILE A 394 19.28 8.07 2.91
CA ILE A 394 19.41 8.14 1.45
C ILE A 394 20.77 8.75 1.08
N PRO A 395 21.68 8.04 0.38
CA PRO A 395 23.06 8.49 0.17
C PRO A 395 23.20 9.88 -0.47
N ALA A 396 22.42 10.19 -1.51
CA ALA A 396 22.51 11.49 -2.19
C ALA A 396 22.07 12.69 -1.31
N GLN A 397 21.09 12.47 -0.42
CA GLN A 397 20.60 13.50 0.51
C GLN A 397 21.51 13.63 1.73
N ARG A 398 22.16 12.54 2.13
CA ARG A 398 23.26 12.56 3.10
C ARG A 398 24.45 13.37 2.56
N GLU A 399 24.86 13.14 1.31
CA GLU A 399 25.92 13.93 0.65
C GLU A 399 25.56 15.42 0.54
N ASP A 400 24.29 15.77 0.28
CA ASP A 400 23.84 17.16 0.30
C ASP A 400 23.86 17.76 1.71
N TRP A 401 23.39 17.02 2.70
CA TRP A 401 23.42 17.44 4.11
C TRP A 401 24.85 17.71 4.58
N GLU A 402 25.78 16.78 4.35
CA GLU A 402 27.21 16.94 4.63
C GLU A 402 27.78 18.18 3.91
N ARG A 403 27.41 18.39 2.64
CA ARG A 403 27.84 19.52 1.80
C ARG A 403 27.32 20.89 2.28
N GLN A 404 26.07 20.97 2.75
CA GLN A 404 25.45 22.24 3.14
C GLN A 404 25.76 22.67 4.56
N PHE A 405 25.95 21.71 5.47
CA PHE A 405 25.99 21.97 6.91
C PHE A 405 27.34 21.58 7.55
N GLY A 406 28.13 20.71 6.91
CA GLY A 406 29.49 20.35 7.35
C GLY A 406 29.55 19.27 8.42
N ASP A 407 28.40 18.80 8.91
CA ASP A 407 28.27 17.68 9.84
C ASP A 407 27.12 16.74 9.43
N LEU A 408 26.95 15.67 10.21
CA LEU A 408 25.92 14.64 10.05
C LEU A 408 24.92 14.62 11.23
N HIS A 409 24.78 15.71 11.97
CA HIS A 409 24.06 15.71 13.24
C HIS A 409 22.54 15.66 13.03
N ASN A 410 22.04 14.46 12.74
CA ASN A 410 20.63 14.17 12.53
C ASN A 410 20.33 12.75 13.02
N HIS A 411 19.50 12.63 14.05
CA HIS A 411 19.08 11.35 14.63
C HIS A 411 17.79 11.55 15.40
N LEU A 412 17.10 10.44 15.68
CA LEU A 412 15.98 10.38 16.61
C LEU A 412 16.45 10.76 18.02
N GLY A 413 15.93 11.86 18.56
CA GLY A 413 16.36 12.47 19.81
C GLY A 413 15.49 13.68 20.18
N PHE A 414 15.68 14.24 21.36
CA PHE A 414 14.93 15.42 21.81
C PHE A 414 15.62 16.71 21.38
N TRP A 415 15.03 17.39 20.41
CA TRP A 415 15.52 18.66 19.86
C TRP A 415 14.93 19.86 20.61
N CYS A 416 15.40 20.08 21.83
CA CYS A 416 14.91 21.15 22.73
C CYS A 416 15.98 21.63 23.74
N ASP A 417 17.26 21.44 23.47
CA ASP A 417 18.32 21.79 24.44
C ASP A 417 18.63 23.29 24.52
N ASP A 418 18.16 24.08 23.55
CA ASP A 418 18.45 25.50 23.44
C ASP A 418 17.79 26.33 24.55
N THR A 419 18.35 27.52 24.81
CA THR A 419 17.97 28.38 25.93
C THR A 419 16.53 28.90 25.84
N LEU A 420 15.94 28.96 24.64
CA LEU A 420 14.55 29.38 24.46
C LEU A 420 13.58 28.24 24.74
N ALA A 421 13.86 27.03 24.22
CA ALA A 421 13.13 25.81 24.55
C ALA A 421 13.07 25.57 26.07
N ARG A 422 14.23 25.67 26.74
CA ARG A 422 14.35 25.51 28.20
C ARG A 422 13.58 26.57 28.99
N ALA A 423 13.48 27.80 28.48
CA ALA A 423 12.69 28.86 29.08
C ALA A 423 11.17 28.62 28.91
N ASP A 424 10.72 28.33 27.69
CA ASP A 424 9.31 28.04 27.38
C ASP A 424 8.79 26.84 28.20
N PHE A 425 9.60 25.78 28.38
CA PHE A 425 9.24 24.68 29.27
C PHE A 425 9.03 25.14 30.72
N ALA A 426 9.99 25.87 31.29
CA ALA A 426 9.89 26.35 32.67
C ALA A 426 8.67 27.26 32.89
N ASP A 427 8.38 28.14 31.93
CA ASP A 427 7.23 29.06 31.97
C ASP A 427 5.89 28.34 31.75
N GLU A 428 5.80 27.37 30.84
CA GLU A 428 4.60 26.56 30.63
C GLU A 428 4.30 25.69 31.86
N MET A 429 5.32 25.14 32.52
CA MET A 429 5.13 24.36 33.75
C MET A 429 4.69 25.23 34.93
N LEU A 430 5.28 26.42 35.10
CA LEU A 430 4.82 27.38 36.11
C LEU A 430 3.41 27.92 35.78
N THR A 431 3.06 28.04 34.50
CA THR A 431 1.70 28.42 34.06
C THR A 431 0.69 27.31 34.37
N LYS A 432 1.03 26.04 34.08
CA LYS A 432 0.17 24.88 34.37
C LYS A 432 -0.11 24.70 35.88
N TYR A 433 0.93 24.78 36.71
CA TYR A 433 0.82 24.50 38.15
C TYR A 433 0.59 25.74 39.01
N GLY A 434 0.74 26.95 38.45
CA GLY A 434 0.52 28.25 39.11
C GLY A 434 1.60 28.65 40.13
N THR A 435 2.27 27.69 40.79
CA THR A 435 3.38 27.93 41.71
C THR A 435 4.46 26.84 41.61
N LEU A 436 5.69 27.20 41.99
CA LEU A 436 6.81 26.25 42.08
C LEU A 436 6.56 25.16 43.14
N ASP A 437 5.87 25.49 44.24
CA ASP A 437 5.49 24.51 45.28
C ASP A 437 4.50 23.46 44.76
N ALA A 438 3.53 23.87 43.92
CA ALA A 438 2.59 22.94 43.30
C ALA A 438 3.26 22.03 42.27
N LEU A 439 4.18 22.57 41.46
CA LEU A 439 5.03 21.80 40.54
C LEU A 439 5.90 20.78 41.30
N ASN A 440 6.59 21.23 42.36
CA ASN A 440 7.40 20.38 43.24
C ASN A 440 6.57 19.25 43.88
N LEU A 441 5.34 19.54 44.32
CA LEU A 441 4.43 18.55 44.91
C LEU A 441 3.99 17.49 43.89
N ALA A 442 3.58 17.89 42.68
CA ALA A 442 3.14 16.98 41.63
C ALA A 442 4.28 16.09 41.12
N TRP A 443 5.42 16.70 40.78
CA TRP A 443 6.59 15.99 40.23
C TRP A 443 7.46 15.32 41.31
N LYS A 444 7.22 15.59 42.60
CA LYS A 444 8.06 15.13 43.73
C LYS A 444 9.51 15.58 43.56
N ARG A 445 9.66 16.90 43.41
CA ARG A 445 10.92 17.65 43.27
C ARG A 445 11.05 18.66 44.40
N ASP A 446 12.20 19.34 44.45
CA ASP A 446 12.51 20.37 45.45
C ASP A 446 13.29 21.54 44.83
N TYR A 447 12.84 21.98 43.65
CA TYR A 447 13.35 23.14 42.93
C TYR A 447 13.15 24.42 43.76
N LYS A 448 14.12 25.35 43.74
CA LYS A 448 14.14 26.57 44.57
C LYS A 448 13.87 27.83 43.75
N ILE A 449 14.27 27.83 42.49
CA ILE A 449 13.98 28.87 41.50
C ILE A 449 13.47 28.25 40.20
N ARG A 450 12.90 29.08 39.32
CA ARG A 450 12.41 28.70 37.98
C ARG A 450 13.51 28.02 37.15
N GLU A 451 14.74 28.51 37.29
CA GLU A 451 15.90 28.07 36.53
C GLU A 451 16.42 26.68 36.96
N ASP A 452 15.93 26.14 38.09
CA ASP A 452 16.23 24.76 38.51
C ASP A 452 15.37 23.72 37.77
N ILE A 453 14.32 24.11 37.04
CA ILE A 453 13.39 23.19 36.37
C ILE A 453 14.12 22.48 35.22
N LEU A 454 14.18 21.15 35.27
CA LEU A 454 14.89 20.31 34.30
C LEU A 454 13.93 19.36 33.56
N TYR A 455 14.30 19.03 32.33
CA TYR A 455 13.66 17.94 31.58
C TYR A 455 13.86 16.58 32.30
N PRO A 456 12.84 15.70 32.34
CA PRO A 456 13.01 14.32 32.80
C PRO A 456 13.75 13.46 31.77
N GLU A 457 14.71 12.65 32.23
CA GLU A 457 15.40 11.66 31.38
C GLU A 457 14.48 10.54 30.85
N LYS A 458 13.47 10.16 31.64
CA LYS A 458 12.65 8.95 31.46
C LYS A 458 11.40 8.99 32.34
N PRO A 459 10.32 8.26 32.00
CA PRO A 459 9.12 8.17 32.84
C PRO A 459 9.41 7.57 34.22
N ARG A 460 8.92 8.23 35.28
CA ARG A 460 9.00 7.78 36.67
C ARG A 460 7.65 7.26 37.15
N LEU A 461 7.63 6.14 37.88
CA LEU A 461 6.38 5.47 38.30
C LEU A 461 5.67 6.23 39.42
N GLU A 462 6.42 6.93 40.26
CA GLU A 462 5.95 7.72 41.38
C GLU A 462 5.53 9.15 40.98
N ALA A 463 5.95 9.63 39.81
CA ALA A 463 5.72 10.99 39.30
C ALA A 463 5.50 10.98 37.78
N ARG A 464 4.52 10.20 37.30
CA ARG A 464 4.23 10.02 35.86
C ARG A 464 3.96 11.34 35.13
N GLU A 465 3.35 12.28 35.84
CA GLU A 465 2.95 13.59 35.32
C GLU A 465 4.16 14.39 34.82
N GLU A 466 5.33 14.30 35.44
CA GLU A 466 6.57 14.95 34.98
C GLU A 466 6.93 14.59 33.53
N TRP A 467 6.83 13.31 33.16
CA TRP A 467 7.14 12.84 31.81
C TRP A 467 6.00 13.09 30.82
N LEU A 468 4.74 13.00 31.26
CA LEU A 468 3.60 13.38 30.44
C LEU A 468 3.63 14.88 30.14
N ASP A 469 4.04 15.71 31.09
CA ASP A 469 4.15 17.15 30.93
C ASP A 469 5.23 17.51 29.91
N PHE A 470 6.43 16.93 30.03
CA PHE A 470 7.48 17.09 29.03
C PHE A 470 7.06 16.62 27.63
N THR A 471 6.51 15.40 27.50
CA THR A 471 6.13 14.82 26.19
C THR A 471 4.81 15.36 25.61
N ASN A 472 4.02 16.10 26.40
CA ASN A 472 2.91 16.90 25.89
C ASN A 472 3.38 18.31 25.52
N TRP A 473 4.16 19.00 26.36
CA TRP A 473 4.76 20.29 26.03
C TRP A 473 5.55 20.25 24.72
N TYR A 474 6.36 19.20 24.51
CA TYR A 474 7.15 19.03 23.29
C TYR A 474 6.26 18.89 22.04
N ALA A 475 5.18 18.11 22.12
CA ALA A 475 4.24 17.90 21.02
C ALA A 475 3.32 19.11 20.77
N GLU A 476 2.85 19.78 21.82
CA GLU A 476 2.09 21.02 21.70
C GLU A 476 2.99 22.18 21.22
N SER A 477 4.31 22.13 21.42
CA SER A 477 5.28 23.08 20.82
C SER A 477 5.47 22.87 19.31
N VAL A 478 5.48 21.61 18.85
CA VAL A 478 5.30 21.29 17.42
C VAL A 478 3.94 21.81 16.92
N GLY A 479 2.89 21.71 17.73
CA GLY A 479 1.58 22.33 17.49
C GLY A 479 1.63 23.86 17.33
N LYS A 480 2.29 24.58 18.25
CA LYS A 480 2.55 26.04 18.17
C LYS A 480 3.22 26.40 16.84
N ALA A 481 4.24 25.65 16.43
CA ALA A 481 4.96 25.86 15.18
C ALA A 481 4.09 25.61 13.93
N VAL A 482 3.28 24.54 13.92
CA VAL A 482 2.31 24.24 12.86
C VAL A 482 1.24 25.33 12.75
N GLU A 483 0.71 25.80 13.88
CA GLU A 483 -0.28 26.88 13.93
C GLU A 483 0.28 28.20 13.38
N LEU A 484 1.50 28.57 13.77
CA LEU A 484 2.21 29.75 13.26
C LEU A 484 2.41 29.67 11.73
N ASN A 485 2.85 28.50 11.23
CA ASN A 485 3.16 28.31 9.81
C ASN A 485 1.88 28.28 8.94
N LEU A 486 0.85 27.53 9.35
CA LEU A 486 -0.47 27.52 8.69
C LEU A 486 -1.17 28.89 8.78
N GLY A 487 -1.03 29.60 9.90
CA GLY A 487 -1.57 30.94 10.10
C GLY A 487 -0.91 32.02 9.23
N ALA A 488 0.37 31.85 8.88
CA ALA A 488 1.03 32.64 7.85
C ALA A 488 0.55 32.23 6.44
N ALA A 489 0.57 30.93 6.13
CA ALA A 489 0.20 30.40 4.82
C ALA A 489 -1.24 30.75 4.42
N ARG A 490 -2.25 30.54 5.29
CA ARG A 490 -3.66 30.82 4.97
C ARG A 490 -3.97 32.31 4.85
N ARG A 491 -3.20 33.18 5.52
CA ARG A 491 -3.34 34.64 5.41
C ARG A 491 -2.82 35.17 4.07
N ILE A 492 -1.76 34.57 3.55
CA ILE A 492 -1.09 34.98 2.30
C ILE A 492 -1.73 34.28 1.09
N PHE A 493 -2.18 33.02 1.27
CA PHE A 493 -2.81 32.20 0.23
C PHE A 493 -4.26 31.82 0.63
N PRO A 494 -5.22 32.77 0.57
CA PRO A 494 -6.61 32.51 0.97
C PRO A 494 -7.28 31.46 0.08
N ASP A 495 -7.15 31.57 -1.24
CA ASP A 495 -7.87 30.75 -2.24
C ASP A 495 -7.01 29.62 -2.87
N THR A 496 -6.12 29.05 -2.06
CA THR A 496 -5.17 27.99 -2.44
C THR A 496 -5.34 26.77 -1.55
N LEU A 497 -5.12 25.57 -2.11
CA LEU A 497 -5.11 24.33 -1.34
C LEU A 497 -3.85 24.29 -0.46
N LEU A 498 -4.02 24.41 0.86
CA LEU A 498 -2.92 24.18 1.81
C LEU A 498 -2.90 22.71 2.21
N MET A 499 -1.73 22.10 2.13
CA MET A 499 -1.43 20.78 2.66
C MET A 499 -0.52 20.91 3.87
N LEU A 500 -0.78 20.18 4.95
CA LEU A 500 0.10 19.99 6.09
C LEU A 500 0.66 18.55 6.02
N PRO A 501 1.98 18.34 6.14
CA PRO A 501 2.54 16.98 6.30
C PRO A 501 2.02 16.29 7.57
N ALA A 502 2.10 14.96 7.65
CA ALA A 502 1.52 14.21 8.78
C ALA A 502 2.46 14.04 9.99
N GLY A 503 3.75 14.33 9.84
CA GLY A 503 4.75 13.87 10.79
C GLY A 503 5.07 12.39 10.58
N PHE A 504 5.60 11.73 11.61
CA PHE A 504 6.15 10.38 11.49
C PHE A 504 5.15 9.30 11.93
N GLY A 505 5.06 8.24 11.14
CA GLY A 505 4.09 7.17 11.39
C GLY A 505 4.40 6.30 12.60
N ASP A 506 5.65 6.29 13.10
CA ASP A 506 6.03 5.46 14.25
C ASP A 506 5.50 5.98 15.60
N GLU A 507 5.09 7.24 15.65
CA GLU A 507 4.63 7.96 16.85
C GLU A 507 5.65 7.93 18.01
N ASP A 508 6.94 7.90 17.71
CA ASP A 508 7.97 8.06 18.74
C ASP A 508 7.90 9.48 19.34
N VAL A 509 7.85 9.57 20.66
CA VAL A 509 7.70 10.85 21.39
C VAL A 509 8.83 11.84 21.11
N ARG A 510 9.97 11.40 20.60
CA ARG A 510 11.09 12.24 20.14
C ARG A 510 10.85 12.90 18.78
N GLY A 511 9.94 12.36 17.96
CA GLY A 511 9.48 13.01 16.74
C GLY A 511 8.58 14.23 17.01
N GLY A 512 7.95 14.30 18.19
CA GLY A 512 7.09 15.41 18.61
C GLY A 512 5.78 15.56 17.83
N ASN A 513 5.50 14.72 16.83
CA ASN A 513 4.24 14.73 16.10
C ASN A 513 3.11 14.09 16.93
N ASP A 514 1.87 14.50 16.66
CA ASP A 514 0.70 14.02 17.39
C ASP A 514 -0.49 13.86 16.42
N ASN A 515 -0.90 12.60 16.25
CA ASN A 515 -1.84 12.17 15.21
C ASN A 515 -3.31 12.58 15.45
N SER A 516 -3.65 13.25 16.56
CA SER A 516 -4.95 13.94 16.71
C SER A 516 -4.84 15.46 16.87
N LEU A 517 -3.68 15.99 17.28
CA LEU A 517 -3.42 17.44 17.27
C LEU A 517 -3.28 17.97 15.83
N LEU A 518 -2.50 17.30 14.97
CA LEU A 518 -2.22 17.78 13.62
C LEU A 518 -3.49 17.88 12.74
N PRO A 519 -4.41 16.89 12.71
CA PRO A 519 -5.71 17.05 12.07
C PRO A 519 -6.55 18.21 12.62
N LYS A 520 -6.56 18.42 13.95
CA LYS A 520 -7.31 19.48 14.62
C LYS A 520 -6.81 20.87 14.23
N LEU A 521 -5.49 21.06 14.16
CA LEU A 521 -4.86 22.30 13.70
C LEU A 521 -5.09 22.52 12.19
N ALA A 522 -4.93 21.49 11.37
CA ALA A 522 -5.21 21.59 9.94
C ALA A 522 -6.68 22.00 9.67
N ALA A 523 -7.65 21.45 10.40
CA ALA A 523 -9.05 21.85 10.30
C ALA A 523 -9.28 23.33 10.66
N LYS A 524 -8.64 23.85 11.73
CA LYS A 524 -8.72 25.25 12.17
C LYS A 524 -8.30 26.25 11.07
N TYR A 525 -7.33 25.90 10.23
CA TYR A 525 -6.83 26.74 9.14
C TYR A 525 -7.41 26.40 7.75
N GLY A 526 -8.40 25.51 7.69
CA GLY A 526 -8.97 25.02 6.43
C GLY A 526 -7.92 24.34 5.55
N ALA A 527 -6.94 23.68 6.15
CA ALA A 527 -5.89 22.93 5.48
C ALA A 527 -6.24 21.44 5.38
N THR A 528 -5.66 20.80 4.39
CA THR A 528 -5.67 19.36 4.17
C THR A 528 -4.48 18.73 4.88
N LEU A 529 -4.62 17.54 5.45
CA LEU A 529 -3.48 16.76 5.94
C LEU A 529 -3.05 15.73 4.88
N ARG A 530 -1.75 15.58 4.64
CA ARG A 530 -1.17 14.60 3.72
C ARG A 530 -0.20 13.69 4.47
N SER A 531 -0.35 12.38 4.29
CA SER A 531 0.38 11.38 5.07
C SER A 531 1.21 10.46 4.19
N THR A 532 2.52 10.51 4.40
CA THR A 532 3.57 9.59 3.93
C THR A 532 3.42 8.16 4.48
N HIS A 533 2.39 7.87 5.29
CA HIS A 533 2.25 6.57 5.97
C HIS A 533 1.49 5.53 5.13
N SER A 534 1.02 5.89 3.94
CA SER A 534 0.22 4.98 3.10
C SER A 534 1.10 3.86 2.53
N ALA A 535 0.58 2.63 2.54
CA ALA A 535 1.32 1.41 2.16
C ALA A 535 2.66 1.15 2.89
N LEU A 536 2.94 1.79 4.04
CA LEU A 536 4.12 1.45 4.87
C LEU A 536 4.01 0.08 5.56
N ARG A 537 2.80 -0.48 5.65
CA ARG A 537 2.47 -1.81 6.18
C ARG A 537 1.31 -2.41 5.37
N PRO A 538 1.10 -3.74 5.41
CA PRO A 538 -0.12 -4.35 4.89
C PRO A 538 -1.37 -3.68 5.46
N PHE A 539 -2.44 -3.59 4.66
CA PHE A 539 -3.59 -2.72 4.94
C PHE A 539 -4.15 -2.87 6.36
N ALA A 540 -4.34 -4.12 6.82
CA ALA A 540 -4.93 -4.38 8.13
C ALA A 540 -4.06 -3.86 9.29
N GLU A 541 -2.72 -3.93 9.18
CA GLU A 541 -1.81 -3.37 10.18
C GLU A 541 -1.79 -1.85 10.14
N ASN A 542 -1.78 -1.26 8.94
CA ASN A 542 -1.72 0.19 8.77
C ASN A 542 -3.05 0.87 9.19
N ALA A 543 -4.18 0.23 8.92
CA ALA A 543 -5.50 0.63 9.39
C ALA A 543 -5.69 0.41 10.91
N ALA A 544 -4.95 -0.52 11.52
CA ALA A 544 -4.92 -0.76 12.96
C ALA A 544 -3.98 0.19 13.73
N THR A 545 -3.14 0.95 13.04
CA THR A 545 -2.09 1.81 13.63
C THR A 545 -2.01 3.14 12.86
N MET A 546 -0.85 3.81 12.85
CA MET A 546 -0.35 4.70 11.79
C MET A 546 -1.45 5.44 10.98
N PHE A 547 -1.70 5.00 9.75
CA PHE A 547 -2.59 5.63 8.78
C PHE A 547 -4.08 5.57 9.18
N GLY A 548 -4.51 4.49 9.85
CA GLY A 548 -5.88 4.33 10.34
C GLY A 548 -6.23 5.24 11.53
N ARG A 549 -5.29 5.46 12.44
CA ARG A 549 -5.42 6.45 13.53
C ARG A 549 -5.58 7.86 12.97
N LEU A 550 -4.72 8.21 12.01
CA LEU A 550 -4.75 9.52 11.37
C LEU A 550 -6.03 9.76 10.56
N GLY A 551 -6.48 8.75 9.81
CA GLY A 551 -7.77 8.77 9.11
C GLY A 551 -8.96 8.96 10.06
N SER A 552 -8.95 8.29 11.22
CA SER A 552 -9.98 8.43 12.26
C SER A 552 -10.03 9.85 12.83
N ALA A 553 -8.87 10.46 13.10
CA ALA A 553 -8.78 11.85 13.54
C ALA A 553 -9.26 12.84 12.47
N CYS A 554 -8.84 12.68 11.21
CA CYS A 554 -9.35 13.48 10.09
C CYS A 554 -10.89 13.37 9.94
N ARG A 555 -11.45 12.14 9.99
CA ARG A 555 -12.92 11.91 10.00
C ARG A 555 -13.61 12.53 11.20
N PHE A 556 -12.94 12.62 12.35
CA PHE A 556 -13.49 13.26 13.53
C PHE A 556 -13.58 14.79 13.37
N TYR A 557 -12.45 15.48 13.13
CA TYR A 557 -12.37 16.94 13.06
C TYR A 557 -12.89 17.54 11.73
N GLY A 558 -13.11 16.71 10.70
CA GLY A 558 -13.55 17.15 9.37
C GLY A 558 -12.41 17.58 8.44
N THR A 559 -11.16 17.27 8.80
CA THR A 559 -9.96 17.58 8.04
C THR A 559 -9.93 16.76 6.74
N PRO A 560 -9.80 17.39 5.56
CA PRO A 560 -9.52 16.66 4.32
C PRO A 560 -8.18 15.91 4.44
N PHE A 561 -8.11 14.68 3.93
CA PHE A 561 -6.96 13.79 4.13
C PHE A 561 -6.41 13.26 2.80
N TRP A 562 -5.10 13.15 2.65
CA TRP A 562 -4.44 12.65 1.44
C TRP A 562 -3.45 11.53 1.73
N ALA A 563 -3.44 10.52 0.87
CA ALA A 563 -2.51 9.39 0.93
C ALA A 563 -1.23 9.67 0.10
N GLU A 564 -0.07 9.41 0.67
CA GLU A 564 1.25 9.48 0.02
C GLU A 564 2.07 8.22 0.36
N PRO A 565 2.73 7.58 -0.63
CA PRO A 565 3.50 6.36 -0.41
C PRO A 565 5.02 6.58 -0.34
N PRO A 566 5.77 5.56 0.13
CA PRO A 566 7.18 5.43 -0.24
C PRO A 566 7.34 5.19 -1.76
N SER A 567 8.56 5.37 -2.26
CA SER A 567 8.91 4.98 -3.63
C SER A 567 9.19 3.47 -3.73
N GLY A 568 9.00 2.89 -4.91
CA GLY A 568 9.35 1.49 -5.21
C GLY A 568 8.29 0.44 -4.85
N LEU A 569 7.01 0.82 -4.74
CA LEU A 569 5.91 -0.13 -4.48
C LEU A 569 5.77 -1.21 -5.57
N THR A 570 5.24 -2.38 -5.19
CA THR A 570 4.74 -3.39 -6.14
C THR A 570 3.31 -3.07 -6.62
N ALA A 571 2.86 -3.72 -7.69
CA ALA A 571 1.49 -3.57 -8.19
C ALA A 571 0.41 -4.10 -7.22
N GLN A 572 0.78 -5.05 -6.35
CA GLN A 572 -0.08 -5.53 -5.26
C GLN A 572 -0.24 -4.43 -4.19
N GLN A 573 0.88 -3.87 -3.71
CA GLN A 573 0.89 -2.78 -2.74
C GLN A 573 0.19 -1.53 -3.26
N GLU A 574 0.36 -1.19 -4.54
CA GLU A 574 -0.32 -0.02 -5.12
C GLU A 574 -1.83 -0.24 -5.25
N THR A 575 -2.30 -1.47 -5.51
CA THR A 575 -3.75 -1.77 -5.46
C THR A 575 -4.29 -1.74 -4.03
N GLU A 576 -3.52 -2.27 -3.06
CA GLU A 576 -3.84 -2.19 -1.63
C GLU A 576 -3.91 -0.73 -1.16
N ARG A 577 -2.98 0.12 -1.61
CA ARG A 577 -2.94 1.55 -1.30
C ARG A 577 -4.15 2.31 -1.82
N MET A 578 -4.61 2.01 -3.04
CA MET A 578 -5.84 2.61 -3.56
C MET A 578 -7.05 2.22 -2.71
N PHE A 579 -7.15 0.96 -2.26
CA PHE A 579 -8.19 0.54 -1.32
C PHE A 579 -8.06 1.23 0.04
N GLU A 580 -6.84 1.32 0.58
CA GLU A 580 -6.52 1.97 1.84
C GLU A 580 -6.96 3.44 1.86
N ALA A 581 -6.58 4.20 0.83
CA ALA A 581 -6.94 5.62 0.68
C ALA A 581 -8.47 5.82 0.62
N ILE A 582 -9.19 5.01 -0.18
CA ILE A 582 -10.65 5.08 -0.24
C ILE A 582 -11.25 4.65 1.11
N SER A 583 -10.75 3.58 1.72
CA SER A 583 -11.25 3.04 2.99
C SER A 583 -11.10 4.01 4.17
N GLN A 584 -10.10 4.89 4.16
CA GLN A 584 -9.93 5.93 5.18
C GLN A 584 -10.65 7.25 4.83
N GLY A 585 -11.29 7.35 3.67
CA GLY A 585 -12.01 8.55 3.24
C GLY A 585 -11.09 9.68 2.75
N ALA A 586 -10.00 9.33 2.05
CA ALA A 586 -9.11 10.32 1.45
C ALA A 586 -9.86 11.22 0.45
N THR A 587 -9.44 12.48 0.38
CA THR A 587 -9.96 13.51 -0.53
C THR A 587 -9.05 13.71 -1.75
N GLY A 588 -7.83 13.19 -1.69
CA GLY A 588 -6.88 13.11 -2.78
C GLY A 588 -5.74 12.14 -2.49
N ILE A 589 -4.86 11.95 -3.47
CA ILE A 589 -3.66 11.12 -3.36
C ILE A 589 -2.46 11.83 -4.01
N PHE A 590 -1.29 11.68 -3.39
CA PHE A 590 -0.01 11.89 -4.05
C PHE A 590 0.57 10.52 -4.44
N ASP A 591 1.41 10.50 -5.46
CA ASP A 591 2.31 9.38 -5.75
C ASP A 591 3.58 9.90 -6.43
N TRP A 592 4.70 9.19 -6.26
CA TRP A 592 5.93 9.51 -6.97
C TRP A 592 5.73 9.25 -8.47
N ALA A 593 6.20 10.15 -9.34
CA ALA A 593 5.98 9.97 -10.78
C ALA A 593 6.50 8.62 -11.29
N SER A 594 7.59 8.10 -10.72
CA SER A 594 8.12 6.76 -11.00
C SER A 594 7.15 5.62 -10.66
N ASN A 595 6.58 5.61 -9.45
CA ASN A 595 5.53 4.67 -9.03
C ASN A 595 4.32 4.77 -9.96
N ALA A 596 3.82 6.00 -10.16
CA ALA A 596 2.61 6.27 -10.92
C ALA A 596 2.76 5.90 -12.40
N LEU A 597 3.94 6.09 -13.00
CA LEU A 597 4.25 5.67 -14.37
C LEU A 597 4.37 4.15 -14.48
N LEU A 598 5.01 3.49 -13.51
CA LEU A 598 5.15 2.04 -13.47
C LEU A 598 3.79 1.35 -13.36
N HIS A 599 2.92 1.87 -12.50
CA HIS A 599 1.63 1.29 -12.14
C HIS A 599 0.40 1.98 -12.76
N ARG A 600 0.58 2.90 -13.72
CA ARG A 600 -0.49 3.65 -14.44
C ARG A 600 -1.66 2.77 -14.91
N ASP A 601 -1.39 1.50 -15.20
CA ASP A 601 -2.35 0.52 -15.68
C ASP A 601 -3.41 0.17 -14.59
N LEU A 602 -3.01 0.23 -13.31
CA LEU A 602 -3.91 0.16 -12.15
C LEU A 602 -4.78 1.41 -12.04
N TYR A 603 -4.22 2.59 -12.30
CA TYR A 603 -4.98 3.85 -12.33
C TYR A 603 -6.01 3.87 -13.47
N TYR A 604 -5.71 3.33 -14.66
CA TYR A 604 -6.70 3.17 -15.73
C TYR A 604 -7.85 2.20 -15.35
N ARG A 605 -7.56 1.17 -14.54
CA ARG A 605 -8.50 0.13 -14.09
C ARG A 605 -9.38 0.58 -12.92
N TYR A 606 -8.74 1.07 -11.86
CA TYR A 606 -9.35 1.39 -10.56
C TYR A 606 -9.54 2.88 -10.31
N GLY A 607 -8.98 3.77 -11.13
CA GLY A 607 -9.05 5.21 -10.93
C GLY A 607 -10.47 5.77 -10.86
N LYS A 608 -11.48 5.06 -11.37
CA LYS A 608 -12.91 5.37 -11.21
C LYS A 608 -13.46 5.22 -9.78
N LEU A 609 -12.77 4.44 -8.95
CA LEU A 609 -13.09 4.19 -7.54
C LEU A 609 -12.56 5.30 -6.63
N LEU A 610 -11.53 6.02 -7.08
CA LEU A 610 -10.91 7.19 -6.44
C LEU A 610 -11.87 8.41 -6.45
N ARG A 611 -12.94 8.29 -5.67
CA ARG A 611 -13.95 9.31 -5.41
C ARG A 611 -13.86 9.71 -3.94
N VAL A 612 -14.07 10.99 -3.69
CA VAL A 612 -14.16 11.52 -2.33
C VAL A 612 -15.47 11.03 -1.74
N GLU A 613 -15.40 10.25 -0.67
CA GLU A 613 -16.55 9.58 -0.05
C GLU A 613 -16.38 9.55 1.47
N LYS A 614 -17.45 9.21 2.19
CA LYS A 614 -17.45 9.13 3.66
C LYS A 614 -17.60 7.67 4.07
N PRO A 615 -16.53 7.01 4.58
CA PRO A 615 -16.64 5.70 5.20
C PRO A 615 -17.67 5.74 6.33
N ILE A 616 -18.60 4.80 6.34
CA ILE A 616 -19.61 4.68 7.39
C ILE A 616 -19.06 3.75 8.47
N VAL A 617 -18.80 4.33 9.65
CA VAL A 617 -18.18 3.67 10.80
C VAL A 617 -18.87 4.13 12.08
N ASP A 618 -19.43 3.20 12.86
CA ASP A 618 -20.07 3.49 14.15
C ASP A 618 -19.55 2.61 15.31
N VAL A 619 -18.38 1.99 15.10
CA VAL A 619 -17.60 1.24 16.10
C VAL A 619 -16.24 1.93 16.28
N ALA A 620 -15.83 2.10 17.53
CA ALA A 620 -14.57 2.73 17.91
C ALA A 620 -13.70 1.84 18.80
N LEU A 621 -12.38 1.96 18.65
CA LEU A 621 -11.37 1.38 19.54
C LEU A 621 -10.74 2.51 20.36
N PHE A 622 -10.70 2.38 21.68
CA PHE A 622 -9.98 3.36 22.51
C PHE A 622 -8.48 3.06 22.53
N TYR A 623 -7.67 4.03 22.12
CA TYR A 623 -6.22 3.99 22.18
C TYR A 623 -5.72 4.99 23.24
N PRO A 624 -5.19 4.53 24.39
CA PRO A 624 -4.75 5.41 25.46
C PRO A 624 -3.39 6.05 25.14
N ALA A 625 -3.38 7.04 24.24
CA ALA A 625 -2.17 7.67 23.72
C ALA A 625 -1.29 8.24 24.84
N GLN A 626 -1.90 8.86 25.86
CA GLN A 626 -1.16 9.37 27.03
C GLN A 626 -0.43 8.23 27.78
N ALA A 627 -1.04 7.05 27.92
CA ALA A 627 -0.37 5.88 28.51
C ALA A 627 0.55 5.11 27.54
N GLN A 628 0.56 5.44 26.25
CA GLN A 628 1.64 5.03 25.34
C GLN A 628 2.89 5.90 25.54
N LYS A 629 2.74 7.22 25.74
CA LYS A 629 3.89 8.13 25.99
C LYS A 629 4.75 7.69 27.18
N LEU A 630 4.17 7.01 28.19
CA LEU A 630 4.88 6.40 29.33
C LEU A 630 5.73 5.15 28.98
N ARG A 631 5.70 4.67 27.73
CA ARG A 631 6.43 3.49 27.23
C ARG A 631 7.21 3.85 25.95
N PRO A 632 8.15 4.81 25.99
CA PRO A 632 8.81 5.36 24.80
C PRO A 632 9.71 4.36 24.04
N SER A 633 9.93 3.14 24.56
CA SER A 633 10.57 2.04 23.85
C SER A 633 9.60 1.15 23.06
N GLN A 634 8.32 1.53 22.97
CA GLN A 634 7.28 0.83 22.22
C GLN A 634 6.56 1.83 21.30
N PRO A 635 6.49 1.62 19.97
CA PRO A 635 5.73 2.52 19.09
C PRO A 635 4.21 2.38 19.35
N PHE A 636 3.72 1.15 19.46
CA PHE A 636 2.31 0.86 19.76
C PHE A 636 2.18 -0.17 20.89
N ALA A 637 1.00 -0.23 21.52
CA ALA A 637 0.64 -1.31 22.43
C ALA A 637 0.47 -2.63 21.64
N PRO A 638 1.31 -3.67 21.84
CA PRO A 638 1.35 -4.82 20.93
C PRO A 638 0.03 -5.60 20.78
N ALA A 639 -0.74 -5.77 21.86
CA ALA A 639 -2.02 -6.47 21.80
C ALA A 639 -3.18 -5.58 21.32
N PHE A 640 -3.03 -4.24 21.36
CA PHE A 640 -3.92 -3.34 20.61
C PHE A 640 -3.69 -3.53 19.11
N ALA A 641 -2.44 -3.36 18.65
CA ALA A 641 -2.11 -3.44 17.23
C ALA A 641 -2.51 -4.79 16.63
N TYR A 642 -2.04 -5.90 17.22
CA TYR A 642 -2.39 -7.25 16.76
C TYR A 642 -3.90 -7.54 16.79
N GLY A 643 -4.60 -7.11 17.83
CA GLY A 643 -6.04 -7.32 17.97
C GLY A 643 -6.87 -6.50 16.98
N ALA A 644 -6.47 -5.26 16.72
CA ALA A 644 -7.09 -4.37 15.73
C ALA A 644 -6.82 -4.85 14.29
N THR A 645 -5.61 -5.33 13.97
CA THR A 645 -5.28 -5.96 12.68
C THR A 645 -6.24 -7.13 12.40
N LEU A 646 -6.39 -8.06 13.36
CA LEU A 646 -7.30 -9.19 13.23
C LEU A 646 -8.78 -8.78 13.16
N LEU A 647 -9.16 -7.70 13.87
CA LEU A 647 -10.53 -7.19 13.82
C LEU A 647 -10.86 -6.60 12.45
N ARG A 648 -9.89 -6.02 11.72
CA ARG A 648 -10.17 -5.30 10.46
C ARG A 648 -10.72 -6.18 9.34
N ASP A 649 -10.42 -7.48 9.36
CA ASP A 649 -10.95 -8.53 8.47
C ASP A 649 -12.33 -9.07 8.91
N THR A 650 -12.97 -8.44 9.92
CA THR A 650 -14.33 -8.78 10.37
C THR A 650 -15.19 -7.58 10.79
N ALA A 651 -14.61 -6.38 10.95
CA ALA A 651 -15.31 -5.13 11.21
C ALA A 651 -14.47 -3.92 10.77
N ASN A 652 -15.12 -2.87 10.27
CA ASN A 652 -14.50 -1.56 10.09
C ASN A 652 -14.69 -0.73 11.38
N PHE A 653 -13.65 0.02 11.78
CA PHE A 653 -13.63 0.77 13.04
C PHE A 653 -12.77 2.03 12.93
N ASP A 654 -13.07 3.01 13.77
CA ASP A 654 -12.22 4.19 14.00
C ASP A 654 -11.42 4.00 15.29
N ILE A 655 -10.27 4.66 15.40
CA ILE A 655 -9.42 4.66 16.60
C ILE A 655 -9.48 6.04 17.25
N LEU A 656 -9.82 6.09 18.54
CA LEU A 656 -10.00 7.33 19.30
C LEU A 656 -8.97 7.40 20.43
N ASP A 657 -8.32 8.55 20.59
CA ASP A 657 -7.41 8.82 21.69
C ASP A 657 -8.00 9.72 22.80
N ASP A 658 -7.21 9.99 23.83
CA ASP A 658 -7.56 10.87 24.95
C ASP A 658 -8.07 12.26 24.49
N ARG A 659 -7.47 12.86 23.46
CA ARG A 659 -7.84 14.20 22.97
C ARG A 659 -9.14 14.14 22.18
N MET A 660 -9.31 13.14 21.32
CA MET A 660 -10.54 12.92 20.55
C MET A 660 -11.74 12.61 21.45
N VAL A 661 -11.55 11.80 22.51
CA VAL A 661 -12.56 11.58 23.55
C VAL A 661 -12.83 12.88 24.32
N GLY A 662 -11.78 13.65 24.64
CA GLY A 662 -11.86 14.98 25.25
C GLY A 662 -12.72 15.96 24.45
N ASP A 663 -12.55 16.02 23.14
CA ASP A 663 -13.30 16.87 22.21
C ASP A 663 -14.69 16.30 21.82
N GLY A 664 -15.07 15.12 22.34
CA GLY A 664 -16.43 14.56 22.23
C GLY A 664 -16.66 13.57 21.08
N ALA A 665 -15.62 12.99 20.49
CA ALA A 665 -15.73 12.08 19.34
C ALA A 665 -16.70 10.89 19.53
N LEU A 666 -16.86 10.42 20.78
CA LEU A 666 -17.75 9.31 21.14
C LEU A 666 -19.20 9.48 20.63
N ALA A 667 -19.68 10.71 20.44
CA ALA A 667 -21.01 10.99 19.89
C ALA A 667 -21.25 10.42 18.48
N LYS A 668 -20.20 10.07 17.72
CA LYS A 668 -20.30 9.45 16.40
C LYS A 668 -20.50 7.92 16.43
N TYR A 669 -20.33 7.25 17.57
CA TYR A 669 -20.22 5.79 17.66
C TYR A 669 -21.27 5.16 18.58
N ARG A 670 -21.74 3.95 18.23
CA ARG A 670 -22.56 3.09 19.09
C ARG A 670 -21.71 2.32 20.11
N VAL A 671 -20.51 1.93 19.70
CA VAL A 671 -19.67 0.92 20.36
C VAL A 671 -18.27 1.46 20.60
N LEU A 672 -17.73 1.27 21.80
CA LEU A 672 -16.34 1.55 22.16
C LEU A 672 -15.72 0.30 22.79
N ALA A 673 -14.63 -0.20 22.23
CA ALA A 673 -13.87 -1.32 22.79
C ALA A 673 -12.60 -0.84 23.49
N LEU A 674 -12.37 -1.31 24.71
CA LEU A 674 -11.16 -1.05 25.49
C LEU A 674 -10.09 -2.13 25.25
N TRP A 675 -8.83 -1.76 25.51
CA TRP A 675 -7.65 -2.56 25.17
C TRP A 675 -6.60 -2.57 26.29
N GLU A 676 -5.50 -3.29 26.08
CA GLU A 676 -4.42 -3.32 27.07
C GLU A 676 -3.85 -1.93 27.38
N GLY A 677 -3.31 -1.76 28.58
CA GLY A 677 -2.66 -0.50 28.96
C GLY A 677 -3.59 0.70 29.07
N THR A 678 -4.92 0.50 29.08
CA THR A 678 -5.92 1.57 29.27
C THR A 678 -5.74 2.24 30.65
N GLN A 679 -4.92 3.30 30.64
CA GLN A 679 -4.79 4.31 31.68
C GLN A 679 -4.95 5.67 30.98
N ALA A 680 -5.71 6.58 31.60
CA ALA A 680 -6.07 7.86 31.00
C ALA A 680 -6.22 8.95 32.08
N SER A 681 -6.55 10.18 31.68
CA SER A 681 -6.97 11.19 32.67
C SER A 681 -8.34 10.81 33.25
N SER A 682 -8.61 11.22 34.50
CA SER A 682 -9.92 11.00 35.12
C SER A 682 -11.04 11.69 34.31
N GLU A 683 -10.73 12.79 33.61
CA GLU A 683 -11.66 13.47 32.69
C GLU A 683 -12.02 12.63 31.47
N THR A 684 -11.03 12.03 30.78
CA THR A 684 -11.25 11.11 29.64
C THR A 684 -12.12 9.93 30.07
N LEU A 685 -11.85 9.36 31.23
CA LEU A 685 -12.64 8.27 31.82
C LEU A 685 -14.08 8.72 32.13
N GLU A 686 -14.29 9.86 32.79
CA GLU A 686 -15.63 10.37 33.06
C GLU A 686 -16.41 10.71 31.77
N LYS A 687 -15.75 11.18 30.71
CA LYS A 687 -16.36 11.40 29.39
C LYS A 687 -16.84 10.09 28.75
N ILE A 688 -16.03 9.01 28.81
CA ILE A 688 -16.48 7.67 28.40
C ILE A 688 -17.69 7.23 29.25
N LYS A 689 -17.64 7.40 30.57
CA LYS A 689 -18.71 7.00 31.50
C LYS A 689 -20.03 7.75 31.24
N ALA A 690 -19.95 9.04 30.94
CA ALA A 690 -21.10 9.87 30.57
C ALA A 690 -21.72 9.42 29.24
N TRP A 691 -20.90 9.12 28.24
CA TRP A 691 -21.37 8.59 26.96
C TRP A 691 -22.07 7.21 27.10
N VAL A 692 -21.53 6.28 27.91
CA VAL A 692 -22.25 5.04 28.23
C VAL A 692 -23.58 5.37 28.91
N ARG A 693 -23.58 6.24 29.93
CA ARG A 693 -24.79 6.60 30.67
C ARG A 693 -25.90 7.15 29.78
N ASP A 694 -25.56 7.86 28.69
CA ASP A 694 -26.54 8.40 27.75
C ASP A 694 -26.92 7.49 26.57
N GLY A 695 -26.13 6.44 26.28
CA GLY A 695 -26.54 5.44 25.28
C GLY A 695 -25.45 4.53 24.72
N GLY A 696 -24.17 4.82 24.96
CA GLY A 696 -23.04 4.06 24.42
C GLY A 696 -22.98 2.60 24.88
N THR A 697 -22.33 1.76 24.08
CA THR A 697 -21.99 0.36 24.42
C THR A 697 -20.49 0.23 24.63
N LEU A 698 -20.05 -0.03 25.87
CA LEU A 698 -18.63 -0.15 26.23
C LEU A 698 -18.24 -1.61 26.44
N LEU A 699 -17.25 -2.08 25.68
CA LEU A 699 -16.66 -3.43 25.82
C LEU A 699 -15.33 -3.40 26.55
N SER A 700 -15.07 -4.43 27.35
CA SER A 700 -13.79 -4.67 28.02
C SER A 700 -13.54 -6.17 28.25
N TYR A 701 -12.31 -6.53 28.60
CA TYR A 701 -11.92 -7.90 28.98
C TYR A 701 -10.82 -7.89 30.06
N ASN A 702 -10.34 -9.05 30.48
CA ASN A 702 -9.31 -9.15 31.52
C ASN A 702 -7.89 -8.94 30.95
N PHE A 703 -7.58 -7.69 30.57
CA PHE A 703 -6.25 -7.22 30.19
C PHE A 703 -5.45 -6.59 31.35
N GLY A 704 -6.14 -6.30 32.46
CA GLY A 704 -5.70 -5.50 33.60
C GLY A 704 -6.91 -4.78 34.25
N LYS A 705 -6.67 -3.93 35.26
CA LYS A 705 -7.65 -2.91 35.69
C LYS A 705 -7.46 -1.65 34.82
N VAL A 706 -8.55 -0.99 34.45
CA VAL A 706 -8.49 0.42 34.00
C VAL A 706 -8.28 1.32 35.22
N THR A 707 -7.43 2.33 35.08
CA THR A 707 -7.12 3.32 36.12
C THR A 707 -6.91 4.72 35.54
N ASP A 708 -7.02 5.76 36.36
CA ASP A 708 -6.41 7.05 36.02
C ASP A 708 -4.90 7.09 36.33
N PHE A 709 -4.22 8.21 36.07
CA PHE A 709 -2.78 8.37 36.33
C PHE A 709 -2.38 8.33 37.82
N SER A 710 -3.32 8.57 38.74
CA SER A 710 -3.13 8.36 40.19
C SER A 710 -3.14 6.87 40.57
N GLY A 711 -3.74 6.02 39.72
CA GLY A 711 -3.95 4.60 39.98
C GLY A 711 -5.33 4.25 40.54
N SER A 712 -6.28 5.20 40.53
CA SER A 712 -7.64 4.98 41.04
C SER A 712 -8.39 3.94 40.20
N THR A 713 -9.01 2.95 40.85
CA THR A 713 -9.78 1.88 40.18
C THR A 713 -11.29 2.10 40.22
N LEU A 714 -11.76 3.20 40.82
CA LEU A 714 -13.18 3.46 41.08
C LEU A 714 -14.03 3.41 39.80
N TRP A 715 -13.53 3.97 38.70
CA TRP A 715 -14.20 3.94 37.40
C TRP A 715 -14.43 2.51 36.85
N GLN A 716 -13.40 1.66 36.94
CA GLN A 716 -13.47 0.25 36.54
C GLN A 716 -14.45 -0.52 37.43
N GLU A 717 -14.56 -0.15 38.70
CA GLU A 717 -15.43 -0.82 39.66
C GLU A 717 -16.89 -0.34 39.58
N GLU A 718 -17.14 0.91 39.17
CA GLU A 718 -18.49 1.42 38.84
C GLU A 718 -19.04 0.78 37.56
N LEU A 719 -18.25 0.72 36.48
CA LEU A 719 -18.71 0.22 35.17
C LEU A 719 -18.65 -1.30 35.00
N PHE A 720 -17.68 -1.96 35.66
CA PHE A 720 -17.38 -3.39 35.47
C PHE A 720 -17.19 -4.16 36.79
N GLY A 721 -17.66 -3.63 37.93
CA GLY A 721 -17.54 -4.31 39.23
C GLY A 721 -18.11 -5.75 39.25
N TYR A 722 -19.18 -5.99 38.48
CA TYR A 722 -19.82 -7.30 38.30
C TYR A 722 -18.92 -8.34 37.60
N ALA A 723 -17.81 -7.94 36.97
CA ALA A 723 -16.83 -8.87 36.39
C ALA A 723 -16.29 -9.87 37.41
N LYS A 724 -16.31 -9.52 38.71
CA LYS A 724 -15.93 -10.36 39.85
C LYS A 724 -16.87 -11.56 40.08
N GLU A 725 -18.08 -11.52 39.52
CA GLU A 725 -19.12 -12.56 39.64
C GLU A 725 -19.14 -13.53 38.46
N LEU A 726 -18.41 -13.22 37.38
CA LEU A 726 -18.49 -13.95 36.11
C LEU A 726 -17.62 -15.21 36.12
N SER A 727 -18.19 -16.31 35.61
CA SER A 727 -17.40 -17.50 35.29
C SER A 727 -16.43 -17.22 34.14
N PRO A 728 -15.17 -17.73 34.18
CA PRO A 728 -14.21 -17.53 33.11
C PRO A 728 -14.73 -17.97 31.74
N ALA A 729 -14.52 -17.13 30.73
CA ALA A 729 -15.04 -17.36 29.39
C ALA A 729 -14.47 -18.65 28.77
N ARG A 730 -15.32 -19.36 28.02
CA ARG A 730 -14.92 -20.48 27.17
C ARG A 730 -15.23 -20.13 25.72
N VAL A 731 -14.25 -20.39 24.86
CA VAL A 731 -14.36 -20.30 23.40
C VAL A 731 -14.15 -21.71 22.87
N THR A 732 -15.08 -22.21 22.08
CA THR A 732 -14.95 -23.53 21.44
C THR A 732 -14.36 -23.35 20.05
N GLU A 733 -13.17 -23.89 19.82
CA GLU A 733 -12.51 -23.87 18.51
C GLU A 733 -12.93 -25.10 17.69
N ARG A 734 -13.46 -24.88 16.48
CA ARG A 734 -13.94 -25.92 15.55
C ARG A 734 -13.26 -25.77 14.19
N TYR A 735 -12.71 -26.86 13.66
CA TYR A 735 -12.13 -26.86 12.32
C TYR A 735 -13.24 -26.95 11.26
N VAL A 736 -13.13 -26.13 10.21
CA VAL A 736 -14.07 -26.09 9.09
C VAL A 736 -13.31 -26.23 7.78
N GLY A 737 -13.51 -27.36 7.12
CA GLY A 737 -12.84 -27.77 5.90
C GLY A 737 -12.71 -29.29 5.83
N ASN A 738 -12.24 -29.81 4.70
CA ASN A 738 -11.89 -31.22 4.58
C ASN A 738 -10.54 -31.48 5.28
N LEU A 739 -10.51 -32.42 6.22
CA LEU A 739 -9.28 -32.81 6.94
C LEU A 739 -8.52 -33.89 6.16
N PRO A 740 -7.28 -33.64 5.66
CA PRO A 740 -6.53 -34.64 4.91
C PRO A 740 -6.05 -35.83 5.76
N SER A 741 -5.81 -36.98 5.12
CA SER A 741 -5.13 -38.15 5.71
C SER A 741 -3.70 -37.83 6.20
N ARG A 742 -3.06 -36.86 5.55
CA ARG A 742 -1.71 -36.36 5.80
C ARG A 742 -1.67 -34.86 5.47
N TYR A 743 -1.27 -34.03 6.43
CA TYR A 743 -1.13 -32.59 6.24
C TYR A 743 0.06 -32.03 7.03
N ALA A 744 0.46 -30.79 6.75
CA ALA A 744 1.42 -30.04 7.56
C ALA A 744 0.95 -28.63 7.92
N VAL A 745 1.38 -28.16 9.09
CA VAL A 745 1.46 -26.75 9.48
C VAL A 745 2.93 -26.35 9.37
N VAL A 746 3.23 -25.33 8.56
CA VAL A 746 4.57 -24.76 8.37
C VAL A 746 4.60 -23.41 9.09
N PRO A 747 5.15 -23.27 10.31
CA PRO A 747 4.88 -22.10 11.15
C PRO A 747 5.36 -20.74 10.59
N GLY A 748 6.32 -20.73 9.67
CA GLY A 748 6.73 -19.53 8.95
C GLY A 748 5.75 -19.09 7.84
N SER A 749 4.94 -20.00 7.30
CA SER A 749 3.98 -19.69 6.22
C SER A 749 2.81 -18.83 6.73
N PRO A 750 2.35 -17.81 5.97
CA PRO A 750 1.16 -17.03 6.32
C PRO A 750 -0.08 -17.90 6.57
N ALA A 751 -0.25 -18.98 5.81
CA ALA A 751 -1.37 -19.93 5.95
C ALA A 751 -1.39 -20.67 7.30
N ALA A 752 -0.29 -20.65 8.07
CA ALA A 752 -0.25 -21.22 9.41
C ALA A 752 -0.83 -20.29 10.50
N ALA A 753 -1.03 -19.00 10.24
CA ALA A 753 -1.31 -17.99 11.27
C ALA A 753 -2.45 -18.37 12.23
N ASP A 754 -3.58 -18.84 11.69
CA ASP A 754 -4.78 -19.21 12.47
C ASP A 754 -4.56 -20.46 13.37
N TYR A 755 -3.59 -21.29 12.99
CA TYR A 755 -3.18 -22.50 13.72
C TYR A 755 -2.19 -22.22 14.84
N LEU A 756 -1.48 -21.08 14.82
CA LEU A 756 -0.47 -20.74 15.82
C LEU A 756 -1.06 -19.94 16.99
N SER A 757 -0.46 -20.08 18.17
CA SER A 757 -0.67 -19.20 19.33
C SER A 757 0.47 -19.34 20.34
N GLY A 758 0.49 -18.50 21.38
CA GLY A 758 1.60 -18.46 22.34
C GLY A 758 2.85 -17.84 21.72
N ASP A 759 4.01 -18.14 22.29
CA ASP A 759 5.24 -17.43 22.01
C ASP A 759 5.85 -17.86 20.67
N TRP A 760 5.62 -17.07 19.62
CA TRP A 760 6.25 -17.19 18.31
C TRP A 760 6.82 -15.84 17.89
N PHE A 761 8.07 -15.81 17.44
CA PHE A 761 8.65 -14.59 16.85
C PHE A 761 8.15 -14.36 15.42
N THR A 762 8.68 -13.36 14.71
CA THR A 762 8.48 -13.23 13.26
C THR A 762 9.00 -14.47 12.52
N PRO A 763 8.42 -14.83 11.36
CA PRO A 763 9.03 -15.78 10.45
C PRO A 763 10.43 -15.34 10.01
N GLU A 764 11.30 -16.31 9.73
CA GLU A 764 12.64 -16.10 9.18
C GLU A 764 12.83 -17.01 7.96
N MET A 765 13.67 -16.62 6.99
CA MET A 765 14.04 -17.49 5.87
C MET A 765 15.35 -18.23 6.20
N GLN A 766 15.36 -19.55 6.05
CA GLN A 766 16.56 -20.39 6.19
C GLN A 766 16.80 -21.15 4.88
N GLY A 767 17.41 -20.45 3.91
CA GLY A 767 17.40 -20.88 2.52
C GLY A 767 16.00 -20.69 1.93
N GLU A 768 15.52 -21.72 1.23
CA GLU A 768 14.20 -21.82 0.60
C GLU A 768 13.06 -21.89 1.64
N GLU A 769 13.34 -22.33 2.87
CA GLU A 769 12.31 -22.59 3.89
C GLU A 769 11.99 -21.37 4.76
N THR A 770 10.72 -20.97 4.81
CA THR A 770 10.22 -20.06 5.85
C THR A 770 10.05 -20.80 7.18
N VAL A 771 11.01 -20.61 8.07
CA VAL A 771 11.10 -21.20 9.42
C VAL A 771 10.59 -20.21 10.48
N ARG A 772 10.42 -20.67 11.73
CA ARG A 772 10.00 -19.78 12.83
C ARG A 772 10.48 -20.21 14.20
N TRP A 773 11.05 -19.27 14.96
CA TRP A 773 11.45 -19.49 16.35
C TRP A 773 10.25 -19.49 17.30
N THR A 774 10.24 -20.45 18.23
CA THR A 774 9.44 -20.36 19.46
C THR A 774 10.10 -19.38 20.43
N GLY A 775 9.30 -18.76 21.28
CA GLY A 775 9.74 -18.30 22.61
C GLY A 775 9.68 -19.45 23.62
N ALA A 776 9.24 -19.15 24.84
CA ALA A 776 9.17 -20.12 25.94
C ALA A 776 8.01 -21.11 25.82
N LYS A 777 6.88 -20.69 25.23
CA LYS A 777 5.64 -21.49 25.18
C LYS A 777 4.89 -21.31 23.86
N ALA A 778 5.40 -21.93 22.80
CA ALA A 778 4.71 -22.00 21.51
C ALA A 778 3.56 -23.03 21.53
N ILE A 779 2.49 -22.74 20.78
CA ILE A 779 1.31 -23.59 20.63
C ILE A 779 0.97 -23.73 19.14
N VAL A 780 0.57 -24.94 18.74
CA VAL A 780 -0.03 -25.24 17.43
C VAL A 780 -1.33 -26.00 17.61
N ARG A 781 -2.38 -25.55 16.93
CA ARG A 781 -3.68 -26.21 16.81
C ARG A 781 -3.62 -27.22 15.68
N LEU A 782 -3.93 -28.48 15.96
CA LEU A 782 -3.92 -29.56 14.99
C LEU A 782 -5.34 -30.12 14.84
N PRO A 783 -6.04 -29.84 13.72
CA PRO A 783 -7.33 -30.48 13.42
C PRO A 783 -7.20 -32.01 13.35
N VAL A 784 -8.10 -32.72 14.02
CA VAL A 784 -8.01 -34.18 14.19
C VAL A 784 -9.39 -34.83 14.13
N ASN A 785 -9.43 -36.06 13.63
CA ASN A 785 -10.50 -36.99 13.97
C ASN A 785 -10.16 -37.62 15.34
N PRO A 786 -10.98 -37.44 16.39
CA PRO A 786 -10.69 -37.96 17.74
C PRO A 786 -10.62 -39.50 17.83
N GLU A 787 -11.21 -40.22 16.88
CA GLU A 787 -11.18 -41.69 16.81
C GLU A 787 -9.93 -42.23 16.08
N ALA A 788 -9.23 -41.38 15.34
CA ALA A 788 -8.07 -41.78 14.55
C ALA A 788 -6.79 -41.85 15.38
N ARG A 789 -5.83 -42.67 14.90
CA ARG A 789 -4.46 -42.69 15.41
C ARG A 789 -3.55 -41.98 14.43
N TYR A 790 -2.64 -41.16 14.95
CA TYR A 790 -1.73 -40.36 14.13
C TYR A 790 -0.27 -40.60 14.52
N THR A 791 0.62 -40.32 13.57
CA THR A 791 2.03 -40.06 13.83
C THR A 791 2.26 -38.56 13.64
N LEU A 792 2.62 -37.88 14.73
CA LEU A 792 3.07 -36.50 14.73
C LEU A 792 4.54 -36.46 14.32
N VAL A 793 4.90 -35.57 13.41
CA VAL A 793 6.27 -35.37 12.90
C VAL A 793 6.64 -33.91 13.10
N ILE A 794 7.75 -33.62 13.77
CA ILE A 794 8.24 -32.26 13.98
C ILE A 794 9.65 -32.16 13.41
N ARG A 795 9.86 -31.30 12.42
CA ARG A 795 11.20 -30.95 11.93
C ARG A 795 11.63 -29.63 12.55
N ALA A 796 12.70 -29.69 13.34
CA ALA A 796 13.15 -28.59 14.20
C ALA A 796 14.68 -28.53 14.27
N THR A 797 15.21 -27.32 14.36
CA THR A 797 16.64 -27.05 14.56
C THR A 797 16.91 -26.61 16.00
N VAL A 798 17.83 -27.31 16.67
CA VAL A 798 18.34 -26.99 18.01
C VAL A 798 19.81 -26.57 17.88
N PRO A 799 20.19 -25.32 18.19
CA PRO A 799 21.58 -24.90 18.09
C PRO A 799 22.48 -25.67 19.08
N PRO A 800 23.66 -26.17 18.65
CA PRO A 800 24.55 -26.98 19.51
C PRO A 800 24.96 -26.30 20.82
N GLU A 801 25.10 -24.98 20.81
CA GLU A 801 25.50 -24.14 21.94
C GLU A 801 24.46 -24.05 23.08
N VAL A 802 23.25 -24.57 22.85
CA VAL A 802 22.14 -24.60 23.82
C VAL A 802 21.45 -25.96 23.87
N VAL A 803 22.18 -27.04 23.60
CA VAL A 803 21.69 -28.43 23.62
C VAL A 803 21.26 -28.90 25.01
N GLU A 804 21.79 -28.29 26.07
CA GLU A 804 21.46 -28.59 27.48
C GLU A 804 20.13 -27.97 27.94
N LYS A 805 19.59 -27.01 27.18
CA LYS A 805 18.28 -26.39 27.43
C LYS A 805 17.13 -27.37 27.13
N LYS A 806 16.19 -27.50 28.06
CA LYS A 806 15.05 -28.42 27.93
C LYS A 806 13.99 -27.88 26.98
N ARG A 807 13.48 -28.76 26.12
CA ARG A 807 12.44 -28.48 25.12
C ARG A 807 11.45 -29.64 25.13
N ARG A 808 10.27 -29.44 25.73
CA ARG A 808 9.23 -30.46 25.94
C ARG A 808 8.12 -30.31 24.92
N VAL A 809 7.65 -31.43 24.38
CA VAL A 809 6.51 -31.52 23.46
C VAL A 809 5.33 -32.08 24.23
N LEU A 810 4.22 -31.35 24.29
CA LEU A 810 3.00 -31.76 24.97
C LEU A 810 1.80 -31.70 24.00
N LEU A 811 0.91 -32.68 24.05
CA LEU A 811 -0.36 -32.67 23.33
C LEU A 811 -1.50 -32.71 24.34
N ASN A 812 -2.42 -31.75 24.25
CA ASN A 812 -3.54 -31.59 25.19
C ASN A 812 -3.08 -31.56 26.67
N GLY A 813 -1.87 -31.05 26.93
CA GLY A 813 -1.26 -30.97 28.26
C GLY A 813 -0.54 -32.24 28.74
N ARG A 814 -0.55 -33.34 27.98
CA ARG A 814 0.22 -34.57 28.27
C ARG A 814 1.53 -34.57 27.47
N GLU A 815 2.63 -34.94 28.10
CA GLU A 815 3.95 -34.96 27.44
C GLU A 815 4.11 -36.13 26.47
N LEU A 816 4.65 -35.85 25.28
CA LEU A 816 5.00 -36.83 24.24
C LEU A 816 6.50 -37.15 24.21
N GLY A 817 7.36 -36.22 24.67
CA GLY A 817 8.81 -36.34 24.67
C GLY A 817 9.51 -34.98 24.48
N THR A 818 10.79 -35.00 24.07
CA THR A 818 11.65 -33.81 24.01
C THR A 818 12.28 -33.56 22.64
N LEU A 819 12.61 -32.29 22.36
CA LEU A 819 13.39 -31.85 21.20
C LEU A 819 14.84 -31.56 21.63
N SER A 820 15.64 -32.62 21.85
CA SER A 820 16.93 -32.55 22.56
C SER A 820 18.17 -32.91 21.74
N SER A 821 18.01 -33.28 20.48
CA SER A 821 19.14 -33.58 19.58
C SER A 821 19.60 -32.30 18.87
N PRO A 822 20.90 -31.97 18.87
CA PRO A 822 21.43 -30.76 18.23
C PRO A 822 21.43 -30.86 16.70
N GLY A 823 21.41 -29.70 16.03
CA GLY A 823 21.25 -29.59 14.59
C GLY A 823 19.79 -29.65 14.15
N GLU A 824 19.57 -29.79 12.84
CA GLU A 824 18.24 -30.00 12.25
C GLU A 824 17.84 -31.48 12.39
N VAL A 825 16.71 -31.76 13.05
CA VAL A 825 16.27 -33.12 13.35
C VAL A 825 14.76 -33.27 13.14
N THR A 826 14.36 -34.40 12.54
CA THR A 826 12.96 -34.80 12.36
C THR A 826 12.54 -35.80 13.45
N TYR A 827 11.82 -35.30 14.44
CA TYR A 827 11.26 -36.05 15.56
C TYR A 827 9.92 -36.70 15.18
N ARG A 828 9.59 -37.84 15.77
CA ARG A 828 8.33 -38.57 15.51
C ARG A 828 7.71 -39.05 16.82
N PHE A 829 6.42 -38.77 17.01
CA PHE A 829 5.65 -39.14 18.20
C PHE A 829 4.37 -39.88 17.80
N VAL A 830 4.00 -40.92 18.54
CA VAL A 830 2.74 -41.64 18.33
C VAL A 830 1.62 -40.94 19.11
N VAL A 831 0.50 -40.67 18.43
CA VAL A 831 -0.68 -40.03 18.99
C VAL A 831 -1.85 -41.00 18.93
N SER A 832 -2.24 -41.55 20.08
CA SER A 832 -3.45 -42.36 20.22
C SER A 832 -4.70 -41.50 20.42
N SER A 833 -5.87 -42.08 20.15
CA SER A 833 -7.19 -41.52 20.48
C SER A 833 -7.28 -41.05 21.94
N ASP A 834 -6.64 -41.75 22.87
CA ASP A 834 -6.67 -41.43 24.31
C ASP A 834 -5.89 -40.14 24.64
N LEU A 835 -4.94 -39.74 23.80
CA LEU A 835 -4.25 -38.44 23.87
C LEU A 835 -5.06 -37.31 23.21
N LEU A 836 -5.89 -37.65 22.21
CA LEU A 836 -6.85 -36.72 21.61
C LEU A 836 -8.03 -36.44 22.56
N ALA A 837 -8.41 -37.44 23.37
CA ALA A 837 -9.42 -37.32 24.43
C ALA A 837 -10.78 -36.75 23.96
N GLY A 838 -11.20 -37.09 22.75
CA GLY A 838 -12.45 -36.60 22.15
C GLY A 838 -12.35 -35.23 21.47
N ALA A 839 -11.21 -34.53 21.54
CA ALA A 839 -11.04 -33.23 20.91
C ALA A 839 -10.94 -33.34 19.38
N THR A 840 -11.64 -32.46 18.66
CA THR A 840 -11.55 -32.28 17.19
C THR A 840 -10.41 -31.34 16.76
N ILE A 841 -9.81 -30.63 17.72
CA ILE A 841 -8.57 -29.88 17.56
C ILE A 841 -7.67 -30.24 18.74
N ALA A 842 -6.54 -30.88 18.47
CA ALA A 842 -5.53 -31.18 19.47
C ALA A 842 -4.57 -30.00 19.63
N ARG A 843 -4.30 -29.62 20.88
CA ARG A 843 -3.42 -28.50 21.22
C ARG A 843 -2.00 -29.03 21.46
N LEU A 844 -1.18 -28.99 20.41
CA LEU A 844 0.26 -29.21 20.52
C LEU A 844 0.90 -27.99 21.18
N GLN A 845 1.83 -28.22 22.08
CA GLN A 845 2.53 -27.18 22.83
C GLN A 845 4.00 -27.54 22.95
N ILE A 846 4.87 -26.57 22.68
CA ILE A 846 6.33 -26.69 22.78
C ILE A 846 6.77 -25.75 23.91
N GLU A 847 7.22 -26.32 25.02
CA GLU A 847 7.75 -25.58 26.18
C GLU A 847 9.29 -25.64 26.14
N SER A 848 9.92 -24.47 26.02
CA SER A 848 11.37 -24.32 25.81
C SER A 848 12.02 -23.46 26.90
N GLU A 849 13.11 -23.92 27.48
CA GLU A 849 14.03 -23.07 28.24
C GLU A 849 14.74 -22.11 27.27
N THR A 850 14.39 -20.83 27.30
CA THR A 850 14.85 -19.85 26.31
C THR A 850 16.28 -19.38 26.51
N PHE A 851 16.94 -18.98 25.43
CA PHE A 851 18.28 -18.40 25.38
C PHE A 851 18.26 -17.04 24.63
N PRO A 852 19.20 -16.12 24.89
CA PRO A 852 19.35 -14.90 24.09
C PRO A 852 19.71 -15.22 22.65
N SER A 853 19.32 -14.36 21.71
CA SER A 853 19.67 -14.55 20.30
C SER A 853 21.19 -14.62 20.06
N PRO A 854 21.70 -15.63 19.33
CA PRO A 854 23.12 -15.76 19.00
C PRO A 854 23.57 -14.77 17.92
N TYR A 855 22.64 -13.98 17.35
CA TYR A 855 22.90 -13.06 16.25
C TYR A 855 23.22 -11.61 16.69
N SER A 856 23.16 -11.33 17.99
CA SER A 856 23.49 -10.02 18.57
C SER A 856 24.91 -9.57 18.21
N LYS A 857 25.04 -8.40 17.57
CA LYS A 857 26.33 -7.79 17.18
C LYS A 857 26.48 -6.42 17.85
N ALA A 858 27.69 -5.86 17.83
CA ALA A 858 28.02 -4.59 18.49
C ALA A 858 27.03 -3.45 18.14
N ASP A 859 26.56 -3.41 16.90
CA ASP A 859 25.73 -2.32 16.35
C ASP A 859 24.25 -2.72 16.20
N VAL A 860 23.86 -3.96 16.55
CA VAL A 860 22.47 -4.47 16.45
C VAL A 860 22.16 -5.40 17.61
N THR A 861 21.36 -4.91 18.56
CA THR A 861 20.85 -5.69 19.70
C THR A 861 19.58 -6.45 19.35
N ASP A 862 19.73 -7.73 19.04
CA ASP A 862 18.62 -8.69 19.03
C ASP A 862 18.37 -9.17 20.48
N ASP A 863 17.31 -8.66 21.12
CA ASP A 863 16.97 -8.95 22.52
C ASP A 863 16.11 -10.22 22.70
N ARG A 864 15.78 -10.92 21.61
CA ARG A 864 14.82 -12.02 21.59
C ARG A 864 15.30 -13.21 22.43
N LYS A 865 14.33 -13.82 23.13
CA LYS A 865 14.52 -15.01 23.96
C LYS A 865 14.01 -16.24 23.21
N LEU A 866 14.88 -16.78 22.35
CA LEU A 866 14.60 -17.89 21.44
C LEU A 866 14.51 -19.22 22.21
N GLY A 867 13.70 -20.18 21.73
CA GLY A 867 13.53 -21.50 22.35
C GLY A 867 13.99 -22.65 21.44
N VAL A 868 13.33 -22.82 20.30
CA VAL A 868 13.69 -23.78 19.24
C VAL A 868 13.20 -23.27 17.88
N LEU A 869 13.91 -23.59 16.80
CA LEU A 869 13.53 -23.21 15.43
C LEU A 869 12.69 -24.32 14.81
N ILE A 870 11.48 -24.02 14.35
CA ILE A 870 10.57 -25.01 13.74
C ILE A 870 10.47 -24.76 12.24
N HIS A 871 10.64 -25.84 11.46
CA HIS A 871 10.49 -25.85 10.01
C HIS A 871 9.07 -26.31 9.63
N SER A 872 8.67 -27.51 10.08
CA SER A 872 7.32 -28.02 9.85
C SER A 872 6.83 -28.96 10.95
N ILE A 873 5.51 -28.97 11.14
CA ILE A 873 4.78 -29.87 12.03
C ILE A 873 3.76 -30.61 11.17
N GLN A 874 3.96 -31.91 10.96
CA GLN A 874 3.15 -32.74 10.09
C GLN A 874 2.34 -33.73 10.92
N LEU A 875 1.11 -34.00 10.52
CA LEU A 875 0.28 -35.03 11.12
C LEU A 875 -0.13 -36.06 10.05
N VAL A 876 0.14 -37.33 10.35
CA VAL A 876 -0.07 -38.45 9.40
C VAL A 876 -0.98 -39.48 10.04
N SER A 877 -2.17 -39.71 9.49
CA SER A 877 -3.05 -40.78 9.96
C SER A 877 -2.39 -42.14 9.75
N GLN A 878 -2.46 -43.02 10.75
CA GLN A 878 -1.95 -44.39 10.65
C GLN A 878 -2.83 -45.28 9.74
N THR A 879 -3.97 -44.78 9.26
CA THR A 879 -4.79 -45.41 8.21
C THR A 879 -4.45 -44.95 6.78
N ALA A 880 -3.54 -43.97 6.62
CA ALA A 880 -3.09 -43.52 5.30
C ALA A 880 -2.25 -44.61 4.60
N LYS A 881 -2.50 -44.83 3.31
CA LYS A 881 -1.70 -45.80 2.52
C LYS A 881 -0.28 -45.27 2.30
N SER A 882 0.71 -46.15 2.35
CA SER A 882 2.14 -45.77 2.45
C SER A 882 2.75 -45.16 1.17
N THR A 883 2.00 -45.08 0.07
CA THR A 883 2.49 -44.63 -1.24
C THR A 883 1.40 -43.86 -2.00
N GLY A 884 1.65 -42.59 -2.32
CA GLY A 884 0.79 -41.75 -3.17
C GLY A 884 0.50 -40.37 -2.60
N ASP A 885 0.03 -40.30 -1.35
CA ASP A 885 -0.43 -39.05 -0.72
C ASP A 885 0.72 -38.04 -0.51
N THR A 886 0.72 -36.96 -1.28
CA THR A 886 1.50 -35.75 -1.00
C THR A 886 1.07 -35.13 0.33
N ILE A 887 1.97 -34.37 0.96
CA ILE A 887 1.62 -33.60 2.16
C ILE A 887 0.75 -32.43 1.72
N ALA A 888 -0.53 -32.46 2.06
CA ALA A 888 -1.45 -31.36 1.76
C ALA A 888 -1.21 -30.18 2.72
N SER A 889 -1.43 -28.96 2.22
CA SER A 889 -1.82 -27.84 3.07
C SER A 889 -3.22 -28.10 3.66
N LEU A 890 -3.54 -27.46 4.79
CA LEU A 890 -4.89 -27.53 5.38
C LEU A 890 -5.84 -26.59 4.61
N PRO A 891 -6.87 -27.10 3.89
CA PRO A 891 -7.74 -26.29 3.04
C PRO A 891 -8.95 -25.72 3.81
N GLY A 892 -8.75 -25.37 5.07
CA GLY A 892 -9.81 -24.97 6.00
C GLY A 892 -9.34 -23.97 7.04
N LYS A 893 -10.22 -23.60 7.97
CA LYS A 893 -9.94 -22.60 9.02
C LYS A 893 -10.43 -23.05 10.40
N ILE A 894 -10.05 -22.30 11.44
CA ILE A 894 -10.49 -22.55 12.81
C ILE A 894 -11.54 -21.50 13.20
N GLU A 895 -12.81 -21.90 13.12
CA GLU A 895 -13.91 -21.09 13.62
C GLU A 895 -13.93 -21.12 15.16
N ARG A 896 -14.30 -19.99 15.76
CA ARG A 896 -14.20 -19.76 17.21
C ARG A 896 -15.58 -19.35 17.73
N GLU A 897 -16.28 -20.31 18.30
CA GLU A 897 -17.65 -20.15 18.76
C GLU A 897 -17.65 -19.67 20.22
N LEU A 898 -18.34 -18.54 20.45
CA LEU A 898 -18.56 -17.92 21.75
C LEU A 898 -19.92 -18.38 22.30
N ASN A 899 -20.05 -18.58 23.61
CA ASN A 899 -21.37 -18.79 24.21
C ASN A 899 -22.17 -17.48 24.21
N VAL A 900 -22.90 -17.22 23.13
CA VAL A 900 -23.67 -15.97 22.93
C VAL A 900 -24.77 -15.79 23.99
N GLN A 901 -25.20 -16.84 24.69
CA GLN A 901 -26.16 -16.69 25.80
C GLN A 901 -25.53 -16.00 27.03
N GLU A 902 -24.25 -16.24 27.30
CA GLU A 902 -23.53 -15.51 28.35
C GLU A 902 -23.36 -14.03 27.97
N LEU A 903 -23.05 -13.77 26.69
CA LEU A 903 -22.94 -12.41 26.13
C LEU A 903 -24.26 -11.62 26.25
N ARG A 904 -25.40 -12.28 26.03
CA ARG A 904 -26.75 -11.71 26.16
C ARG A 904 -27.28 -11.64 27.60
N GLY A 905 -26.63 -12.31 28.54
CA GLY A 905 -27.14 -12.52 29.90
C GLY A 905 -26.21 -12.02 30.99
N ASN A 906 -25.15 -12.78 31.29
CA ASN A 906 -24.28 -12.49 32.45
C ASN A 906 -23.23 -11.42 32.15
N TRP A 907 -22.65 -11.43 30.95
CA TRP A 907 -21.53 -10.55 30.59
C TRP A 907 -21.95 -9.12 30.26
N ALA A 908 -23.25 -8.86 30.06
CA ALA A 908 -23.79 -7.54 29.75
C ALA A 908 -24.59 -6.96 30.94
N ARG A 909 -24.44 -5.65 31.19
CA ARG A 909 -25.19 -4.90 32.21
C ARG A 909 -25.59 -3.52 31.68
N LYS A 910 -26.83 -3.10 31.96
CA LYS A 910 -27.28 -1.73 31.68
C LYS A 910 -26.56 -0.73 32.57
N PHE A 911 -26.17 0.41 32.01
CA PHE A 911 -25.62 1.53 32.75
C PHE A 911 -26.22 2.83 32.22
N GLY A 912 -27.19 3.40 32.95
CA GLY A 912 -28.07 4.42 32.41
C GLY A 912 -28.88 3.89 31.22
N LYS A 913 -28.83 4.62 30.09
CA LYS A 913 -29.42 4.23 28.80
C LYS A 913 -28.52 3.28 27.97
N GLY A 914 -27.24 3.21 28.30
CA GLY A 914 -26.25 2.39 27.61
C GLY A 914 -26.03 1.03 28.24
N LEU A 915 -24.93 0.40 27.81
CA LEU A 915 -24.60 -0.98 28.09
C LEU A 915 -23.10 -1.11 28.36
N THR A 916 -22.71 -1.84 29.39
CA THR A 916 -21.35 -2.36 29.55
C THR A 916 -21.35 -3.84 29.24
N ILE A 917 -20.31 -4.32 28.58
CA ILE A 917 -20.09 -5.74 28.28
C ILE A 917 -18.67 -6.10 28.72
N TYR A 918 -18.55 -7.10 29.60
CA TYR A 918 -17.26 -7.61 30.06
C TYR A 918 -17.05 -9.06 29.63
N PHE A 919 -16.09 -9.32 28.76
CA PHE A 919 -15.67 -10.66 28.39
C PHE A 919 -14.70 -11.22 29.45
N PRO A 920 -15.07 -12.25 30.25
CA PRO A 920 -14.24 -12.76 31.34
C PRO A 920 -13.14 -13.73 30.86
N GLY A 921 -12.45 -13.35 29.78
CA GLY A 921 -11.24 -14.01 29.28
C GLY A 921 -10.01 -13.10 29.42
N THR A 922 -8.84 -13.70 29.55
CA THR A 922 -7.55 -12.97 29.57
C THR A 922 -7.02 -12.75 28.14
N ARG A 923 -5.85 -12.11 27.99
CA ARG A 923 -5.16 -11.94 26.69
C ARG A 923 -4.98 -13.25 25.90
N ALA A 924 -4.88 -14.41 26.58
CA ALA A 924 -4.80 -15.72 25.94
C ALA A 924 -6.11 -16.14 25.22
N LEU A 925 -7.23 -15.45 25.50
CA LEU A 925 -8.52 -15.61 24.85
C LEU A 925 -8.89 -14.36 24.01
N LEU A 926 -7.92 -13.55 23.59
CA LEU A 926 -8.15 -12.37 22.75
C LEU A 926 -9.07 -12.64 21.53
N PRO A 927 -8.94 -13.75 20.77
CA PRO A 927 -9.89 -14.05 19.67
C PRO A 927 -11.36 -14.17 20.10
N GLY A 928 -11.63 -14.56 21.36
CA GLY A 928 -12.98 -14.56 21.93
C GLY A 928 -13.50 -13.15 22.29
N TYR A 929 -12.59 -12.22 22.60
CA TYR A 929 -12.93 -10.80 22.75
C TYR A 929 -13.22 -10.17 21.38
N LEU A 930 -12.47 -10.52 20.34
CA LEU A 930 -12.76 -10.08 18.97
C LEU A 930 -14.14 -10.57 18.51
N GLU A 931 -14.51 -11.82 18.81
CA GLU A 931 -15.87 -12.33 18.56
C GLU A 931 -16.93 -11.60 19.40
N ALA A 932 -16.64 -11.25 20.66
CA ALA A 932 -17.56 -10.44 21.47
C ALA A 932 -17.77 -9.02 20.91
N ILE A 933 -16.71 -8.39 20.36
CA ILE A 933 -16.82 -7.13 19.62
C ILE A 933 -17.66 -7.34 18.35
N ARG A 934 -17.36 -8.35 17.53
CA ARG A 934 -18.10 -8.65 16.29
C ARG A 934 -19.60 -8.87 16.54
N GLN A 935 -19.95 -9.55 17.64
CA GLN A 935 -21.35 -9.70 18.08
C GLN A 935 -21.96 -8.37 18.52
N ALA A 936 -21.24 -7.50 19.24
CA ALA A 936 -21.69 -6.15 19.59
C ALA A 936 -21.73 -5.17 18.39
N THR A 937 -21.05 -5.49 17.28
CA THR A 937 -21.15 -4.74 16.02
C THR A 937 -22.43 -5.10 15.27
N TYR A 938 -22.65 -6.38 14.95
CA TYR A 938 -23.67 -6.86 14.01
C TYR A 938 -24.92 -7.52 14.64
N ASN A 939 -24.89 -7.85 15.94
CA ASN A 939 -25.99 -8.53 16.65
C ASN A 939 -26.30 -7.85 18.01
N LEU A 940 -26.04 -6.55 18.12
CA LEU A 940 -26.26 -5.76 19.32
C LEU A 940 -27.74 -5.75 19.74
N SER A 941 -28.67 -5.74 18.78
CA SER A 941 -30.12 -5.82 19.04
C SER A 941 -30.53 -7.14 19.72
N ALA A 942 -29.74 -8.19 19.57
CA ALA A 942 -29.95 -9.47 20.24
C ALA A 942 -29.37 -9.52 21.67
N ILE A 943 -28.55 -8.53 22.05
CA ILE A 943 -28.04 -8.30 23.42
C ILE A 943 -28.93 -7.26 24.14
N ASP A 944 -29.33 -6.21 23.43
CA ASP A 944 -30.15 -5.11 23.91
C ASP A 944 -31.12 -4.65 22.81
N PRO A 945 -32.40 -5.08 22.85
CA PRO A 945 -33.39 -4.81 21.78
C PRO A 945 -33.68 -3.33 21.49
N GLY A 946 -33.19 -2.41 22.32
CA GLY A 946 -33.24 -0.96 22.06
C GLY A 946 -32.07 -0.42 21.22
N LYS A 947 -31.17 -1.26 20.72
CA LYS A 947 -30.00 -0.88 19.89
C LYS A 947 -30.18 -1.35 18.44
N ARG A 948 -29.62 -0.60 17.49
CA ARG A 948 -29.48 -1.04 16.09
C ARG A 948 -28.23 -1.90 15.90
N ASP A 949 -28.28 -2.75 14.88
CA ASP A 949 -27.16 -3.54 14.38
C ASP A 949 -26.43 -2.84 13.23
N ALA A 950 -25.14 -3.11 13.04
CA ALA A 950 -24.44 -2.80 11.80
C ALA A 950 -24.91 -3.70 10.64
N LEU A 951 -24.79 -3.20 9.41
CA LEU A 951 -24.99 -4.02 8.21
C LEU A 951 -23.86 -5.06 8.09
N PRO A 952 -24.16 -6.35 7.90
CA PRO A 952 -23.17 -7.43 7.80
C PRO A 952 -22.49 -7.43 6.42
N ILE A 953 -21.82 -6.32 6.08
CA ILE A 953 -21.07 -6.16 4.82
C ILE A 953 -19.91 -7.16 4.73
N ASP A 954 -19.31 -7.46 5.87
CA ASP A 954 -18.21 -8.37 6.04
C ASP A 954 -18.22 -8.82 7.50
N THR A 955 -18.10 -10.11 7.73
CA THR A 955 -18.26 -10.72 9.06
C THR A 955 -17.38 -11.95 9.26
N ALA A 956 -16.43 -12.21 8.36
CA ALA A 956 -15.69 -13.45 8.27
C ALA A 956 -14.23 -13.16 7.90
N GLY A 957 -13.32 -13.52 8.80
CA GLY A 957 -11.89 -13.48 8.50
C GLY A 957 -11.58 -14.42 7.35
N ASP A 958 -11.29 -13.83 6.19
CA ASP A 958 -11.01 -14.49 4.92
C ASP A 958 -10.07 -13.69 3.99
N GLY A 959 -9.45 -12.61 4.49
CA GLY A 959 -8.55 -11.74 3.73
C GLY A 959 -9.24 -10.88 2.68
N VAL A 960 -10.56 -10.66 2.81
CA VAL A 960 -11.36 -9.82 1.91
C VAL A 960 -12.05 -8.71 2.67
N TYR A 961 -11.26 -7.70 3.02
CA TYR A 961 -11.67 -6.51 3.74
C TYR A 961 -12.75 -5.72 3.00
N ALA A 962 -13.77 -5.27 3.73
CA ALA A 962 -14.82 -4.37 3.22
C ALA A 962 -14.83 -2.99 3.88
N THR A 963 -15.43 -2.01 3.18
CA THR A 963 -15.80 -0.68 3.69
C THR A 963 -17.15 -0.25 3.12
N LEU A 964 -18.05 0.22 3.98
CA LEU A 964 -19.37 0.75 3.61
C LEU A 964 -19.31 2.25 3.32
N PHE A 965 -20.02 2.68 2.28
CA PHE A 965 -20.28 4.05 1.90
C PHE A 965 -21.78 4.26 1.65
N SER A 966 -22.19 5.51 1.40
CA SER A 966 -23.61 5.89 1.22
C SER A 966 -24.30 5.30 -0.01
N ASP A 967 -23.57 4.80 -1.01
CA ASP A 967 -24.11 4.27 -2.27
C ASP A 967 -23.54 2.88 -2.65
N ARG A 968 -22.50 2.40 -1.93
CA ARG A 968 -21.75 1.20 -2.29
C ARG A 968 -21.00 0.58 -1.10
N ILE A 969 -20.59 -0.68 -1.28
CA ILE A 969 -19.62 -1.36 -0.43
C ILE A 969 -18.40 -1.68 -1.30
N LEU A 970 -17.23 -1.19 -0.90
CA LEU A 970 -15.95 -1.51 -1.53
C LEU A 970 -15.33 -2.73 -0.84
N TYR A 971 -14.78 -3.66 -1.62
CA TYR A 971 -14.04 -4.82 -1.14
C TYR A 971 -12.64 -4.86 -1.77
N TYR A 972 -11.65 -5.34 -1.02
CA TYR A 972 -10.32 -5.68 -1.52
C TYR A 972 -9.93 -7.09 -1.06
N ASN A 973 -9.53 -7.93 -2.00
CA ASN A 973 -9.03 -9.28 -1.73
C ASN A 973 -7.50 -9.25 -1.65
N SER A 974 -6.92 -9.46 -0.46
CA SER A 974 -5.47 -9.52 -0.27
C SER A 974 -4.89 -10.94 -0.40
N ASN A 975 -5.69 -11.92 -0.83
CA ASN A 975 -5.22 -13.29 -1.03
C ASN A 975 -4.60 -13.49 -2.42
N GLU A 976 -3.66 -14.44 -2.51
CA GLU A 976 -3.11 -14.94 -3.78
C GLU A 976 -4.11 -15.78 -4.62
N THR A 977 -5.36 -15.90 -4.19
CA THR A 977 -6.40 -16.72 -4.84
C THR A 977 -7.70 -15.94 -5.06
N THR A 978 -8.43 -16.29 -6.11
CA THR A 978 -9.72 -15.68 -6.47
C THR A 978 -10.79 -16.03 -5.44
N VAL A 979 -11.38 -15.05 -4.77
CA VAL A 979 -12.44 -15.24 -3.77
C VAL A 979 -13.81 -14.86 -4.35
N THR A 980 -14.85 -15.64 -4.03
CA THR A 980 -16.25 -15.30 -4.36
C THR A 980 -17.01 -14.94 -3.09
N LYS A 981 -17.08 -13.67 -2.74
CA LYS A 981 -17.86 -13.17 -1.59
C LYS A 981 -19.34 -13.10 -2.01
N THR A 982 -20.24 -13.67 -1.20
CA THR A 982 -21.70 -13.54 -1.42
C THR A 982 -22.22 -12.45 -0.48
N VAL A 983 -22.55 -11.28 -1.01
CA VAL A 983 -23.06 -10.16 -0.22
C VAL A 983 -24.53 -10.40 0.06
N THR A 984 -24.98 -10.17 1.30
CA THR A 984 -26.40 -10.31 1.70
C THR A 984 -26.76 -9.23 2.70
N LEU A 985 -27.75 -8.39 2.38
CA LEU A 985 -28.19 -7.27 3.20
C LEU A 985 -29.58 -7.58 3.79
N PRO A 986 -29.70 -7.93 5.09
CA PRO A 986 -30.98 -8.30 5.69
C PRO A 986 -31.94 -7.11 5.71
N ALA A 987 -33.12 -7.25 5.10
CA ALA A 987 -34.07 -6.14 4.91
C ALA A 987 -34.44 -5.40 6.21
N LYS A 988 -34.61 -6.12 7.33
CA LYS A 988 -34.88 -5.51 8.65
C LYS A 988 -33.71 -4.68 9.18
N THR A 989 -32.47 -5.13 8.96
CA THR A 989 -31.28 -4.35 9.34
C THR A 989 -31.17 -3.13 8.44
N LEU A 990 -31.34 -3.32 7.13
CA LEU A 990 -31.28 -2.28 6.10
C LEU A 990 -32.24 -1.10 6.35
N GLU A 991 -33.47 -1.39 6.81
CA GLU A 991 -34.45 -0.36 7.19
C GLU A 991 -33.91 0.62 8.27
N ALA A 992 -33.12 0.13 9.23
CA ALA A 992 -32.51 0.96 10.27
C ALA A 992 -31.36 1.88 9.79
N TRP A 993 -30.97 1.76 8.52
CA TRP A 993 -29.89 2.52 7.88
C TRP A 993 -30.36 3.42 6.72
N SER A 994 -31.67 3.50 6.44
CA SER A 994 -32.25 4.21 5.28
C SER A 994 -31.96 5.73 5.21
N ASN A 995 -31.46 6.31 6.29
CA ASN A 995 -31.10 7.73 6.40
C ASN A 995 -29.59 7.98 6.21
N GLU A 996 -28.77 6.92 6.19
CA GLU A 996 -27.31 6.97 6.07
C GLU A 996 -26.82 6.33 4.75
N ILE A 997 -27.59 5.40 4.18
CA ILE A 997 -27.29 4.76 2.89
C ILE A 997 -28.46 4.81 1.91
N SER A 998 -28.13 4.70 0.63
CA SER A 998 -29.07 4.53 -0.47
C SER A 998 -29.67 3.13 -0.44
N MET A 999 -31.00 3.03 -0.54
CA MET A 999 -31.69 1.73 -0.44
C MET A 999 -31.42 0.86 -1.69
N PRO A 1000 -30.83 -0.34 -1.54
CA PRO A 1000 -30.47 -1.20 -2.67
C PRO A 1000 -31.68 -1.84 -3.37
N SER A 1001 -31.59 -1.96 -4.70
CA SER A 1001 -32.55 -2.72 -5.51
C SER A 1001 -32.32 -4.24 -5.50
N VAL A 1002 -31.12 -4.68 -5.09
CA VAL A 1002 -30.71 -6.08 -4.98
C VAL A 1002 -30.22 -6.33 -3.56
N LEU A 1003 -30.89 -7.23 -2.83
CA LEU A 1003 -30.55 -7.54 -1.42
C LEU A 1003 -29.43 -8.57 -1.27
N SER A 1004 -29.09 -9.31 -2.33
CA SER A 1004 -27.97 -10.25 -2.32
C SER A 1004 -27.45 -10.52 -3.74
N ASP A 1005 -26.13 -10.54 -3.90
CA ASP A 1005 -25.45 -10.90 -5.15
C ASP A 1005 -24.05 -11.48 -4.86
N LYS A 1006 -23.37 -12.02 -5.89
CA LYS A 1006 -22.02 -12.58 -5.80
C LYS A 1006 -20.98 -11.67 -6.44
N LEU A 1007 -19.97 -11.32 -5.66
CA LEU A 1007 -18.81 -10.58 -6.11
C LEU A 1007 -17.62 -11.53 -6.25
N VAL A 1008 -17.10 -11.69 -7.48
CA VAL A 1008 -15.86 -12.42 -7.75
C VAL A 1008 -14.70 -11.41 -7.70
N LEU A 1009 -13.72 -11.71 -6.85
CA LEU A 1009 -12.54 -10.88 -6.61
C LEU A 1009 -11.31 -11.68 -6.96
N GLU A 1010 -10.59 -11.24 -7.99
CA GLU A 1010 -9.28 -11.82 -8.35
C GLU A 1010 -8.23 -11.55 -7.25
N PRO A 1011 -7.08 -12.26 -7.27
CA PRO A 1011 -5.98 -11.97 -6.36
C PRO A 1011 -5.56 -10.51 -6.41
N HIS A 1012 -5.34 -9.89 -5.25
CA HIS A 1012 -4.97 -8.48 -5.09
C HIS A 1012 -5.86 -7.50 -5.87
N ALA A 1013 -7.18 -7.78 -5.94
CA ALA A 1013 -8.13 -6.96 -6.68
C ALA A 1013 -9.18 -6.29 -5.80
N MET A 1014 -9.55 -5.06 -6.19
CA MET A 1014 -10.74 -4.38 -5.68
C MET A 1014 -11.99 -4.75 -6.48
N GLY A 1015 -13.13 -4.84 -5.79
CA GLY A 1015 -14.46 -4.95 -6.38
C GLY A 1015 -15.50 -4.17 -5.57
N VAL A 1016 -16.69 -3.97 -6.13
CA VAL A 1016 -17.72 -3.11 -5.54
C VAL A 1016 -19.08 -3.80 -5.61
N PHE A 1017 -19.80 -3.81 -4.48
CA PHE A 1017 -21.24 -4.05 -4.45
C PHE A 1017 -21.94 -2.69 -4.40
N TYR A 1018 -22.58 -2.29 -5.50
CA TYR A 1018 -23.31 -1.03 -5.57
C TYR A 1018 -24.72 -1.19 -4.98
N LEU A 1019 -25.14 -0.27 -4.12
CA LEU A 1019 -26.51 -0.25 -3.59
C LEU A 1019 -27.46 0.27 -4.67
N THR A 1020 -27.15 1.44 -5.25
CA THR A 1020 -27.85 2.01 -6.40
C THR A 1020 -27.02 1.87 -7.68
N PRO A 1021 -27.62 1.64 -8.87
CA PRO A 1021 -26.89 1.56 -10.13
C PRO A 1021 -26.00 2.81 -10.36
N PRO A 1022 -24.67 2.64 -10.44
CA PRO A 1022 -23.74 3.77 -10.55
C PRO A 1022 -23.88 4.47 -11.90
N SER A 1023 -23.23 5.64 -12.03
CA SER A 1023 -22.97 6.21 -13.34
C SER A 1023 -22.20 5.20 -14.21
N GLN A 1024 -22.72 4.95 -15.39
CA GLN A 1024 -22.08 4.13 -16.41
C GLN A 1024 -21.11 5.00 -17.19
N GLU A 1025 -19.82 4.81 -16.90
CA GLU A 1025 -18.68 5.46 -17.53
C GLU A 1025 -18.70 5.39 -19.06
N LEU A 1026 -19.39 4.38 -19.60
CA LEU A 1026 -19.56 4.06 -21.00
C LEU A 1026 -20.80 3.17 -21.17
N LEU A 1027 -21.94 3.74 -21.58
CA LEU A 1027 -23.18 2.98 -21.88
C LEU A 1027 -23.14 2.31 -23.25
N PHE A 1028 -22.40 2.90 -24.19
CA PHE A 1028 -22.34 2.45 -25.56
C PHE A 1028 -20.99 2.84 -26.17
N GLU A 1029 -20.28 1.85 -26.70
CA GLU A 1029 -19.03 1.98 -27.46
C GLU A 1029 -19.32 1.51 -28.89
N CYS A 1030 -19.42 2.44 -29.83
CA CYS A 1030 -19.83 2.12 -31.20
C CYS A 1030 -18.68 1.57 -32.06
N GLU A 1031 -18.16 0.38 -31.73
CA GLU A 1031 -17.14 -0.33 -32.53
C GLU A 1031 -17.65 -0.73 -33.93
N ALA A 1032 -18.98 -0.86 -34.11
CA ALA A 1032 -19.60 -1.13 -35.39
C ALA A 1032 -20.97 -0.44 -35.53
N PHE A 1033 -21.16 0.31 -36.62
CA PHE A 1033 -22.48 0.79 -37.02
C PHE A 1033 -23.26 -0.32 -37.73
N THR A 1034 -24.53 -0.55 -37.35
CA THR A 1034 -25.34 -1.66 -37.89
C THR A 1034 -26.06 -1.33 -39.20
N ASP A 1035 -26.29 -0.06 -39.49
CA ASP A 1035 -26.86 0.44 -40.74
C ASP A 1035 -25.84 1.35 -41.45
N ILE A 1036 -25.20 0.77 -42.47
CA ILE A 1036 -24.11 1.40 -43.24
C ILE A 1036 -24.40 1.43 -44.75
N GLY A 1037 -25.62 1.09 -45.16
CA GLY A 1037 -26.02 0.98 -46.55
C GLY A 1037 -25.09 0.07 -47.36
N ALA A 1038 -24.49 0.63 -48.42
CA ALA A 1038 -23.55 -0.08 -49.31
C ALA A 1038 -22.06 0.13 -48.95
N LEU A 1039 -21.76 0.81 -47.84
CA LEU A 1039 -20.38 0.98 -47.36
C LEU A 1039 -19.83 -0.36 -46.85
N LYS A 1040 -18.51 -0.48 -46.82
CA LYS A 1040 -17.82 -1.65 -46.28
C LYS A 1040 -16.88 -1.22 -45.15
N PRO A 1041 -16.96 -1.85 -43.97
CA PRO A 1041 -15.93 -1.70 -42.95
C PRO A 1041 -14.58 -2.22 -43.47
N ALA A 1042 -13.50 -1.75 -42.86
CA ALA A 1042 -12.13 -2.13 -43.22
C ALA A 1042 -11.21 -2.08 -41.98
N PRO A 1043 -10.09 -2.81 -41.97
CA PRO A 1043 -9.21 -2.82 -40.82
C PRO A 1043 -8.34 -1.57 -40.78
N ASP A 1044 -8.24 -0.96 -39.61
CA ASP A 1044 -7.32 0.15 -39.35
C ASP A 1044 -6.81 0.09 -37.90
N PRO A 1045 -5.49 -0.12 -37.65
CA PRO A 1045 -4.94 -0.24 -36.30
C PRO A 1045 -4.87 1.09 -35.53
N ARG A 1046 -5.55 2.13 -36.01
CA ARG A 1046 -5.69 3.46 -35.38
C ARG A 1046 -7.13 3.72 -34.92
N CYS A 1047 -8.11 3.02 -35.49
CA CYS A 1047 -9.48 3.03 -34.98
C CYS A 1047 -9.60 2.10 -33.77
N SER A 1048 -10.64 2.23 -32.95
CA SER A 1048 -10.91 1.25 -31.88
C SER A 1048 -11.65 0.00 -32.44
N PRO A 1049 -11.43 -1.21 -31.91
CA PRO A 1049 -10.39 -1.65 -30.97
C PRO A 1049 -9.12 -2.13 -31.72
N GLY A 1050 -8.70 -1.43 -32.78
CA GLY A 1050 -7.43 -1.64 -33.51
C GLY A 1050 -7.30 -2.98 -34.25
N VAL A 1051 -8.26 -3.88 -34.10
CA VAL A 1051 -8.32 -5.21 -34.70
C VAL A 1051 -9.70 -5.47 -35.30
N GLY A 1052 -9.75 -6.29 -36.34
CA GLY A 1052 -10.97 -6.49 -37.12
C GLY A 1052 -11.29 -5.32 -38.05
N ASP A 1053 -12.42 -5.42 -38.73
CA ASP A 1053 -12.86 -4.45 -39.75
C ASP A 1053 -13.85 -3.46 -39.13
N THR A 1054 -13.38 -2.50 -38.31
CA THR A 1054 -14.25 -1.50 -37.64
C THR A 1054 -14.30 -0.15 -38.36
N ARG A 1055 -13.23 0.26 -39.05
CA ARG A 1055 -13.17 1.57 -39.70
C ARG A 1055 -14.15 1.65 -40.87
N ILE A 1056 -15.08 2.59 -40.80
CA ILE A 1056 -15.97 2.94 -41.92
C ILE A 1056 -15.50 4.26 -42.54
N PHE A 1057 -15.04 4.21 -43.80
CA PHE A 1057 -14.83 5.44 -44.57
C PHE A 1057 -16.18 6.01 -44.97
N LEU A 1058 -16.51 7.19 -44.47
CA LEU A 1058 -17.76 7.88 -44.71
C LEU A 1058 -17.54 9.03 -45.70
N PRO A 1059 -18.07 8.94 -46.94
CA PRO A 1059 -18.01 10.02 -47.91
C PRO A 1059 -18.70 11.29 -47.40
N LYS A 1060 -18.48 12.42 -48.08
CA LYS A 1060 -19.26 13.65 -47.87
C LYS A 1060 -20.76 13.43 -48.15
N ASN A 1061 -21.64 14.10 -47.40
CA ASN A 1061 -23.11 14.01 -47.49
C ASN A 1061 -23.67 12.59 -47.26
N ALA A 1062 -22.97 11.76 -46.48
CA ALA A 1062 -23.37 10.40 -46.16
C ALA A 1062 -23.73 10.27 -44.68
N LYS A 1063 -24.53 9.25 -44.36
CA LYS A 1063 -24.89 8.90 -42.98
C LYS A 1063 -24.71 7.40 -42.72
N ILE A 1064 -24.43 7.07 -41.47
CA ILE A 1064 -24.46 5.70 -40.93
C ILE A 1064 -25.18 5.73 -39.58
N SER A 1065 -25.91 4.67 -39.26
CA SER A 1065 -26.68 4.59 -38.01
C SER A 1065 -26.52 3.27 -37.27
N THR A 1066 -26.86 3.28 -35.99
CA THR A 1066 -26.83 2.12 -35.10
C THR A 1066 -27.91 2.25 -34.02
N ARG A 1067 -28.28 1.16 -33.36
CA ARG A 1067 -29.25 1.20 -32.25
C ARG A 1067 -28.61 0.72 -30.96
N PHE A 1068 -28.89 1.46 -29.89
CA PHE A 1068 -28.42 1.17 -28.54
C PHE A 1068 -29.59 1.20 -27.55
N LYS A 1069 -29.36 0.78 -26.30
CA LYS A 1069 -30.39 0.69 -25.25
C LYS A 1069 -29.97 1.52 -24.05
N VAL A 1070 -30.91 2.27 -23.49
CA VAL A 1070 -30.75 3.04 -22.25
C VAL A 1070 -31.62 2.41 -21.17
N GLU A 1071 -31.02 2.01 -20.05
CA GLU A 1071 -31.72 1.25 -19.00
C GLU A 1071 -32.28 2.12 -17.86
N LYS A 1072 -31.77 3.35 -17.76
CA LYS A 1072 -32.02 4.38 -16.74
C LYS A 1072 -32.11 5.72 -17.47
N GLU A 1073 -33.19 6.47 -17.27
CA GLU A 1073 -33.30 7.82 -17.83
C GLU A 1073 -32.27 8.76 -17.21
N GLY A 1074 -31.69 9.66 -18.00
CA GLY A 1074 -30.66 10.58 -17.52
C GLY A 1074 -30.22 11.64 -18.54
N MET A 1075 -29.24 12.44 -18.12
CA MET A 1075 -28.46 13.33 -18.99
C MET A 1075 -27.14 12.64 -19.34
N PHE A 1076 -26.77 12.65 -20.62
CA PHE A 1076 -25.61 11.94 -21.14
C PHE A 1076 -24.70 12.88 -21.93
N LYS A 1077 -23.38 12.81 -21.72
CA LYS A 1077 -22.39 13.42 -22.62
C LYS A 1077 -22.21 12.52 -23.84
N VAL A 1078 -22.19 13.12 -25.03
CA VAL A 1078 -21.94 12.40 -26.30
C VAL A 1078 -20.55 12.76 -26.80
N PHE A 1079 -19.65 11.78 -26.84
CA PHE A 1079 -18.29 11.93 -27.33
C PHE A 1079 -18.10 11.21 -28.66
N LEU A 1080 -17.52 11.90 -29.63
CA LEU A 1080 -17.23 11.37 -30.96
C LEU A 1080 -15.72 11.26 -31.17
N ARG A 1081 -15.26 10.16 -31.77
CA ARG A 1081 -14.07 10.19 -32.63
C ARG A 1081 -14.44 9.86 -34.08
N ALA A 1082 -14.07 10.76 -34.97
CA ALA A 1082 -13.94 10.54 -36.40
C ALA A 1082 -12.60 11.15 -36.82
N THR A 1083 -11.91 10.55 -37.80
CA THR A 1083 -10.55 11.00 -38.19
C THR A 1083 -10.41 11.34 -39.66
N ARG A 1084 -9.72 12.44 -39.94
CA ARG A 1084 -9.35 12.89 -41.28
C ARG A 1084 -7.85 13.18 -41.30
N ASN A 1085 -7.13 12.61 -42.27
CA ASN A 1085 -5.66 12.63 -42.32
C ASN A 1085 -4.99 12.21 -40.98
N ASN A 1086 -5.61 11.25 -40.27
CA ASN A 1086 -5.20 10.73 -38.96
C ASN A 1086 -5.35 11.70 -37.78
N LEU A 1087 -5.95 12.87 -37.97
CA LEU A 1087 -6.29 13.81 -36.91
C LEU A 1087 -7.79 13.73 -36.60
N PRO A 1088 -8.23 13.94 -35.33
CA PRO A 1088 -9.65 14.05 -35.00
C PRO A 1088 -10.32 15.20 -35.78
N GLU A 1089 -11.48 14.91 -36.39
CA GLU A 1089 -12.26 15.85 -37.21
C GLU A 1089 -13.72 15.89 -36.67
N PRO A 1090 -14.26 17.07 -36.32
CA PRO A 1090 -15.61 17.17 -35.78
C PRO A 1090 -16.66 16.85 -36.85
N THR A 1091 -17.60 15.95 -36.55
CA THR A 1091 -18.64 15.47 -37.48
C THR A 1091 -19.99 15.48 -36.77
N SER A 1092 -21.10 15.62 -37.51
CA SER A 1092 -22.43 15.72 -36.90
C SER A 1092 -22.89 14.39 -36.30
N VAL A 1093 -23.53 14.45 -35.12
CA VAL A 1093 -24.16 13.31 -34.45
C VAL A 1093 -25.60 13.67 -34.10
N GLU A 1094 -26.51 12.75 -34.41
CA GLU A 1094 -27.92 12.81 -34.07
C GLU A 1094 -28.31 11.59 -33.23
N ILE A 1095 -29.29 11.76 -32.35
CA ILE A 1095 -29.94 10.67 -31.61
C ILE A 1095 -31.45 10.80 -31.80
N ASP A 1096 -32.10 9.71 -32.19
CA ASP A 1096 -33.52 9.64 -32.58
C ASP A 1096 -33.92 10.74 -33.60
N ASP A 1097 -33.08 10.91 -34.62
CA ASP A 1097 -33.15 11.94 -35.68
C ASP A 1097 -33.11 13.41 -35.18
N HIS A 1098 -32.80 13.66 -33.90
CA HIS A 1098 -32.55 14.99 -33.33
C HIS A 1098 -31.05 15.27 -33.24
N LEU A 1099 -30.63 16.50 -33.59
CA LEU A 1099 -29.22 16.92 -33.50
C LEU A 1099 -28.75 17.00 -32.04
N VAL A 1100 -27.56 16.48 -31.76
CA VAL A 1100 -26.90 16.72 -30.48
C VAL A 1100 -26.35 18.15 -30.47
N GLU A 1101 -27.07 19.05 -29.79
CA GLU A 1101 -26.70 20.46 -29.72
C GLU A 1101 -25.50 20.70 -28.79
N GLY A 1102 -24.51 21.44 -29.29
CA GLY A 1102 -23.30 21.80 -28.56
C GLY A 1102 -22.24 22.43 -29.47
N VAL A 1103 -21.18 22.97 -28.85
CA VAL A 1103 -19.98 23.45 -29.57
C VAL A 1103 -18.91 22.35 -29.48
N PRO A 1104 -18.53 21.69 -30.60
CA PRO A 1104 -17.62 20.55 -30.56
C PRO A 1104 -16.27 20.91 -29.92
N THR A 1105 -16.07 20.43 -28.69
CA THR A 1105 -14.90 20.77 -27.86
C THR A 1105 -13.99 19.56 -27.80
N ARG A 1106 -12.73 19.70 -28.22
CA ARG A 1106 -11.76 18.58 -28.26
C ARG A 1106 -11.10 18.36 -26.91
N THR A 1107 -11.11 17.13 -26.43
CA THR A 1107 -10.35 16.69 -25.26
C THR A 1107 -9.75 15.31 -25.54
N GLY A 1108 -8.42 15.22 -25.48
CA GLY A 1108 -7.67 14.05 -25.94
C GLY A 1108 -7.82 13.81 -27.45
N GLN A 1109 -8.29 12.62 -27.81
CA GLN A 1109 -8.57 12.24 -29.19
C GLN A 1109 -10.05 12.39 -29.59
N CYS A 1110 -10.92 12.77 -28.66
CA CYS A 1110 -12.37 12.87 -28.89
C CYS A 1110 -12.86 14.32 -28.92
N PHE A 1111 -14.02 14.54 -29.53
CA PHE A 1111 -14.82 15.76 -29.37
C PHE A 1111 -16.02 15.47 -28.47
N LEU A 1112 -16.23 16.29 -27.43
CA LEU A 1112 -17.53 16.42 -26.79
C LEU A 1112 -18.46 17.13 -27.78
N MET A 1113 -19.48 16.43 -28.27
CA MET A 1113 -20.43 16.96 -29.25
C MET A 1113 -21.53 17.79 -28.58
N GLY A 1114 -21.93 17.39 -27.37
CA GLY A 1114 -22.96 18.04 -26.57
C GLY A 1114 -23.49 17.12 -25.48
N THR A 1115 -24.62 17.50 -24.88
CA THR A 1115 -25.34 16.71 -23.87
C THR A 1115 -26.77 16.46 -24.29
N VAL A 1116 -27.26 15.23 -24.11
CA VAL A 1116 -28.60 14.79 -24.50
C VAL A 1116 -29.35 14.21 -23.30
N ARG A 1117 -30.68 14.37 -23.24
CA ARG A 1117 -31.54 13.62 -22.31
C ARG A 1117 -32.09 12.39 -23.02
N LEU A 1118 -31.87 11.19 -22.48
CA LEU A 1118 -32.42 9.95 -23.03
C LEU A 1118 -33.31 9.28 -21.99
N THR A 1119 -34.48 8.81 -22.43
CA THR A 1119 -35.43 8.03 -21.63
C THR A 1119 -34.98 6.57 -21.50
N LYS A 1120 -35.72 5.76 -20.73
CA LYS A 1120 -35.50 4.30 -20.71
C LYS A 1120 -36.10 3.66 -21.97
N GLY A 1121 -35.26 3.17 -22.88
CA GLY A 1121 -35.73 2.62 -24.15
C GLY A 1121 -34.62 2.15 -25.10
N SER A 1122 -34.98 2.02 -26.38
CA SER A 1122 -34.05 1.75 -27.48
C SER A 1122 -33.98 2.97 -28.40
N HIS A 1123 -32.77 3.51 -28.56
CA HIS A 1123 -32.49 4.75 -29.26
C HIS A 1123 -31.67 4.48 -30.53
N ALA A 1124 -31.79 5.33 -31.53
CA ALA A 1124 -31.02 5.28 -32.77
C ALA A 1124 -29.98 6.40 -32.80
N LEU A 1125 -28.70 6.07 -32.95
CA LEU A 1125 -27.61 7.02 -33.11
C LEU A 1125 -27.22 7.10 -34.59
N THR A 1126 -27.15 8.31 -35.15
CA THR A 1126 -26.77 8.56 -36.54
C THR A 1126 -25.59 9.53 -36.62
N LEU A 1127 -24.55 9.16 -37.36
CA LEU A 1127 -23.39 10.02 -37.65
C LEU A 1127 -23.52 10.53 -39.10
N LYS A 1128 -23.43 11.86 -39.31
CA LYS A 1128 -23.61 12.52 -40.62
C LYS A 1128 -22.44 13.42 -41.00
N THR A 1129 -21.91 13.22 -42.22
CA THR A 1129 -20.96 14.15 -42.85
C THR A 1129 -21.68 15.24 -43.64
N THR A 1130 -21.18 16.48 -43.58
CA THR A 1130 -21.76 17.63 -44.32
C THR A 1130 -20.80 18.15 -45.39
N SER A 1131 -19.61 18.59 -45.00
CA SER A 1131 -18.69 19.30 -45.91
C SER A 1131 -17.51 18.46 -46.40
N ARG A 1132 -17.14 17.40 -45.65
CA ARG A 1132 -15.90 16.60 -45.78
C ARG A 1132 -16.15 15.12 -45.59
N GLU A 1133 -15.27 14.30 -46.16
CA GLU A 1133 -15.11 12.87 -45.88
C GLU A 1133 -14.33 12.62 -44.57
N VAL A 1134 -14.70 11.56 -43.85
CA VAL A 1134 -14.02 11.13 -42.60
C VAL A 1134 -13.93 9.61 -42.51
N ASN A 1135 -13.05 9.12 -41.66
CA ASN A 1135 -13.16 7.77 -41.12
C ASN A 1135 -13.99 7.84 -39.84
N ALA A 1136 -15.17 7.22 -39.83
CA ALA A 1136 -15.89 6.97 -38.57
C ALA A 1136 -15.12 5.91 -37.77
N ASP A 1137 -15.01 6.15 -36.46
CA ASP A 1137 -14.11 5.42 -35.57
C ASP A 1137 -14.91 4.84 -34.40
N PHE A 1138 -15.41 5.70 -33.50
CA PHE A 1138 -16.34 5.31 -32.45
C PHE A 1138 -17.17 6.51 -31.96
N VAL A 1139 -18.26 6.21 -31.26
CA VAL A 1139 -19.04 7.16 -30.47
C VAL A 1139 -19.23 6.57 -29.08
N LEU A 1140 -19.01 7.38 -28.05
CA LEU A 1140 -19.11 7.01 -26.63
C LEU A 1140 -20.20 7.84 -25.96
N LEU A 1141 -21.06 7.19 -25.16
CA LEU A 1141 -22.06 7.86 -24.33
C LEU A 1141 -21.81 7.53 -22.85
N THR A 1142 -21.90 8.55 -21.98
CA THR A 1142 -21.65 8.43 -20.53
C THR A 1142 -22.59 9.33 -19.72
N ASP A 1143 -23.14 8.83 -18.61
CA ASP A 1143 -23.81 9.66 -17.58
C ASP A 1143 -22.85 10.05 -16.42
N ASP A 1144 -21.57 9.71 -16.53
CA ASP A 1144 -20.56 10.20 -15.60
C ASP A 1144 -20.11 11.62 -15.98
N ALA A 1145 -20.60 12.60 -15.21
CA ALA A 1145 -20.29 14.00 -15.41
C ALA A 1145 -18.78 14.32 -15.28
N THR A 1146 -17.99 13.49 -14.59
CA THR A 1146 -16.56 13.73 -14.31
C THR A 1146 -15.62 13.37 -15.46
N ILE A 1147 -16.15 12.92 -16.60
CA ILE A 1147 -15.37 12.65 -17.82
C ILE A 1147 -15.22 13.93 -18.66
N SER A 1148 -14.00 14.42 -18.88
CA SER A 1148 -13.71 15.52 -19.81
C SER A 1148 -13.60 15.05 -21.26
N GLY A 1149 -13.15 13.81 -21.48
CA GLY A 1149 -13.01 13.20 -22.80
C GLY A 1149 -12.37 11.82 -22.72
N TYR A 1150 -11.87 11.33 -23.86
CA TYR A 1150 -11.16 10.06 -23.92
C TYR A 1150 -9.95 10.15 -24.85
N ASP A 1151 -8.91 9.40 -24.50
CA ASP A 1151 -7.72 9.18 -25.31
C ASP A 1151 -7.50 7.66 -25.45
N PHE A 1152 -6.37 7.22 -26.00
CA PHE A 1152 -5.93 5.83 -25.87
C PHE A 1152 -4.83 5.72 -24.81
N ALA A 1153 -4.67 4.54 -24.22
CA ALA A 1153 -3.50 4.25 -23.39
C ALA A 1153 -2.24 4.45 -24.24
N VAL A 1154 -1.50 5.53 -23.97
CA VAL A 1154 -0.38 5.96 -24.81
C VAL A 1154 0.65 4.83 -24.87
N LYS A 1155 0.92 4.32 -26.08
CA LYS A 1155 2.09 3.47 -26.34
C LYS A 1155 3.33 4.30 -26.09
N THR A 1156 3.85 4.24 -24.86
CA THR A 1156 5.20 4.64 -24.41
C THR A 1156 5.92 5.49 -25.46
N ALA A 1157 5.52 6.75 -25.59
CA ALA A 1157 6.33 7.71 -26.32
C ALA A 1157 7.68 7.72 -25.61
N GLU A 1158 8.76 7.58 -26.37
CA GLU A 1158 10.09 7.31 -25.81
C GLU A 1158 10.45 8.43 -24.82
N VAL A 1159 10.83 8.06 -23.60
CA VAL A 1159 11.55 8.96 -22.69
C VAL A 1159 12.97 9.02 -23.25
N GLU A 1160 13.38 10.19 -23.75
CA GLU A 1160 14.66 10.41 -24.46
C GLU A 1160 15.90 10.26 -23.57
#